data_AF-A0A3A0AH53-F1
#
_entry.id   AF-A0A3A0AH53-F1
#
_cell.length_a   1.000
_cell.length_b   1.000
_cell.length_c   1.000
_cell.angle_alpha   90.00
_cell.angle_beta   90.00
_cell.angle_gamma   90.00
#
_symmetry.space_group_name_H-M   'P 1'
#
loop_
_entity.id
_entity.type
_entity.pdbx_description
1 polymer ?
#
loop_
_entity_poly.entity_id
_entity_poly.type
_entity_poly.pdbx_seq_one_letter_code
_entity_poly.pdbx_strand_id
1 'polypeptide(L)'
;MNINRTPKTRCRPGGSWRWLTAAIMAVMLGSALLTTAMPLLAQPEPTPADAAEGFFYTVRRGESWSLIADRFGMTVRQLKEANPESIRYNDVLRVGEQLLIPSSFAPTPTTPATYQEYIVQRGEGWSVIAQKFDVPLRDLFDANPALIRYDYVLRTGDKMRIPVLAGEAPIAEAAEPATPTPPPPSPTPAATEPPPPTATPEPEITTAITPTVTLTDTEAAASAPAALCPTDFIDYPAEIEAVVNDQEGDTESIAAFLESCGAFVAGGIQSGDWTGDGAPDLLIIYANPDAETAIRQTDLIIFNSGPEGYAAGYRARAAGEVRPLALDDINLDRQPDVAWVDRTCGVSTCFDTVEVISWDGAQWRDWTQDSITMAYADIQLEDTTAAGQGQEIVMEGGIYGSVGAGPQRSRTEVWASIDGLPYSLLERTNAASDCLYHTVLDANEALRKGTADSFATAEELYTQAATSQELKACWTRNDELDELRSFSLFRLALTAAYQGMPEVAADVIDSLATTYPDSIYDQVGQAWLAVYEEENDLDAACSAANQFAADNPAAYEILADYGYANPSFTAGDVCPALDFETTSLGVGSALTTTTPVTETTPASSAGGLPTCPADLSGYPDVLPALLEAAAGDELIIETWLRQCDAMSDERGGFVLLDANDDGVEDAIFWPTVVSDLGFGPDGAQGDLLIYHGSGDGSYELAADEMVYGQPDLLAADDLNSDGQFDLAWQVVGCSIFCVLDVQIVSWNGEEYESIIEPGATIAEGAAHFEPVAEDDPGAGQQLVLTGGVSDTAEGGLAVPHTEVWQSVAGGSFQRVRWTYDRTVEGNECLGLRLVEADVALQAAPVLGYEPAIELYSASFDPALTACSIFGLTPEEELMLLQGLASFRLIQAEALNGDLDAARANLAALTRGQPESDFTNAATQWLTAYAENGNAQAACQRVLKIFVDNA
;
A
#
# COMPACT_ATOMS: atom_id res chain seq x y z
N MET A 1 -42.59 59.09 -28.83
CA MET A 1 -43.79 58.46 -29.42
C MET A 1 -44.08 57.20 -28.59
N ASN A 2 -45.29 56.88 -28.13
CA ASN A 2 -46.56 56.60 -28.84
C ASN A 2 -46.46 55.39 -29.79
N ILE A 3 -47.31 54.33 -29.73
CA ILE A 3 -48.40 54.03 -28.77
C ILE A 3 -48.88 52.55 -28.86
N ASN A 4 -49.29 51.93 -27.73
CA ASN A 4 -50.16 50.72 -27.59
C ASN A 4 -49.66 49.36 -28.17
N ARG A 5 -50.16 48.18 -27.76
CA ARG A 5 -51.45 47.80 -27.11
C ARG A 5 -51.32 46.77 -25.95
N THR A 6 -52.34 46.75 -25.08
CA THR A 6 -52.70 45.63 -24.17
C THR A 6 -54.13 45.13 -24.51
N PRO A 7 -54.52 43.90 -24.09
CA PRO A 7 -55.38 43.69 -22.90
C PRO A 7 -54.94 42.45 -22.05
N LYS A 8 -55.08 42.33 -20.72
CA LYS A 8 -56.16 42.53 -19.70
C LYS A 8 -56.92 41.26 -19.25
N THR A 9 -56.50 40.71 -18.09
CA THR A 9 -57.31 40.36 -16.88
C THR A 9 -58.35 39.20 -16.82
N ARG A 10 -58.12 38.33 -15.79
CA ARG A 10 -59.05 37.82 -14.72
C ARG A 10 -60.01 36.62 -14.96
N CYS A 11 -59.92 35.59 -14.08
CA CYS A 11 -60.87 35.22 -12.97
C CYS A 11 -60.99 33.70 -12.64
N ARG A 12 -61.27 33.41 -11.34
CA ARG A 12 -61.67 32.14 -10.67
C ARG A 12 -63.01 31.54 -11.19
N PRO A 13 -63.48 30.31 -10.82
CA PRO A 13 -63.16 29.42 -9.65
C PRO A 13 -62.79 27.97 -10.08
N GLY A 14 -62.65 26.91 -9.27
CA GLY A 14 -62.75 26.65 -7.81
C GLY A 14 -63.51 25.33 -7.53
N GLY A 15 -63.12 24.55 -6.51
CA GLY A 15 -63.74 23.25 -6.17
C GLY A 15 -63.16 22.65 -4.89
N SER A 16 -63.96 21.88 -4.13
CA SER A 16 -63.58 21.40 -2.80
C SER A 16 -64.38 20.17 -2.34
N TRP A 17 -63.73 19.21 -1.67
CA TRP A 17 -64.40 18.31 -0.72
C TRP A 17 -63.55 18.12 0.56
N ARG A 18 -64.23 17.94 1.69
CA ARG A 18 -63.66 17.66 3.03
C ARG A 18 -64.65 16.79 3.82
N TRP A 19 -64.16 15.69 4.39
CA TRP A 19 -64.70 14.90 5.52
C TRP A 19 -63.52 14.03 5.99
N LEU A 20 -63.22 13.75 7.27
CA LEU A 20 -63.85 13.93 8.59
C LEU A 20 -62.76 14.36 9.62
N THR A 21 -62.93 15.40 10.45
CA THR A 21 -63.19 15.37 11.92
C THR A 21 -62.24 14.51 12.78
N ALA A 22 -61.71 14.92 13.95
CA ALA A 22 -61.62 16.20 14.71
C ALA A 22 -60.62 15.96 15.92
N ALA A 23 -60.35 16.80 16.93
CA ALA A 23 -60.89 18.08 17.42
C ALA A 23 -59.92 18.76 18.44
N ILE A 24 -60.10 20.07 18.72
CA ILE A 24 -59.91 20.73 20.06
C ILE A 24 -58.44 20.88 20.60
N MET A 25 -57.98 21.99 21.22
CA MET A 25 -58.62 23.23 21.73
C MET A 25 -57.78 24.53 21.55
N ALA A 26 -58.46 25.68 21.74
CA ALA A 26 -58.00 27.07 21.92
C ALA A 26 -56.76 27.29 22.83
N VAL A 27 -55.88 28.30 22.69
CA VAL A 27 -55.95 29.74 22.28
C VAL A 27 -55.97 30.76 23.46
N MET A 28 -54.79 31.36 23.68
CA MET A 28 -54.47 32.77 24.05
C MET A 28 -54.88 33.49 25.37
N LEU A 29 -53.94 34.38 25.78
CA LEU A 29 -54.09 35.70 26.45
C LEU A 29 -54.52 35.78 27.93
N GLY A 30 -53.75 36.55 28.74
CA GLY A 30 -54.18 37.00 30.07
C GLY A 30 -53.05 37.55 30.97
N SER A 31 -52.77 38.85 30.89
CA SER A 31 -51.65 39.51 31.58
C SER A 31 -51.77 39.67 33.12
N ALA A 32 -50.62 39.87 33.75
CA ALA A 32 -50.35 40.72 34.94
C ALA A 32 -50.39 40.11 36.37
N LEU A 33 -49.17 39.96 36.93
CA LEU A 33 -48.74 40.43 38.26
C LEU A 33 -49.64 40.21 39.49
N LEU A 34 -49.17 39.33 40.40
CA LEU A 34 -49.22 39.62 41.83
C LEU A 34 -48.08 38.89 42.59
N THR A 35 -47.40 39.62 43.47
CA THR A 35 -46.20 39.15 44.18
C THR A 35 -46.51 38.63 45.58
N THR A 36 -46.12 37.40 45.89
CA THR A 36 -45.98 36.90 47.27
C THR A 36 -44.75 36.01 47.37
N ALA A 37 -43.74 36.44 48.12
CA ALA A 37 -42.57 35.62 48.43
C ALA A 37 -42.85 34.72 49.65
N MET A 38 -42.52 33.44 49.53
CA MET A 38 -42.38 32.48 50.64
C MET A 38 -41.21 31.52 50.32
N PRO A 39 -40.62 30.87 51.33
CA PRO A 39 -39.17 30.96 51.50
C PRO A 39 -38.36 29.97 50.65
N LEU A 40 -37.21 30.48 50.19
CA LEU A 40 -36.07 29.68 49.76
C LEU A 40 -35.63 28.78 50.91
N LEU A 41 -35.78 27.45 50.75
CA LEU A 41 -35.01 26.50 51.53
C LEU A 41 -33.58 26.58 51.03
N ALA A 42 -32.65 27.00 51.89
CA ALA A 42 -31.24 27.05 51.55
C ALA A 42 -30.72 25.62 51.34
N GLN A 43 -30.45 25.27 50.08
CA GLN A 43 -29.37 24.33 49.80
C GLN A 43 -28.07 24.96 50.33
N PRO A 44 -27.13 24.16 50.88
CA PRO A 44 -25.85 24.71 51.29
C PRO A 44 -25.16 25.32 50.07
N GLU A 45 -24.61 26.52 50.22
CA GLU A 45 -23.64 27.04 49.26
C GLU A 45 -22.51 26.01 49.16
N PRO A 46 -22.02 25.66 47.96
CA PRO A 46 -20.79 24.91 47.86
C PRO A 46 -19.70 25.77 48.51
N THR A 47 -19.19 25.30 49.65
CA THR A 47 -17.98 25.83 50.28
C THR A 47 -16.93 26.02 49.20
N PRO A 48 -16.18 27.14 49.17
CA PRO A 48 -15.05 27.25 48.26
C PRO A 48 -14.19 26.01 48.41
N ALA A 49 -14.07 25.23 47.33
CA ALA A 49 -13.17 24.08 47.31
C ALA A 49 -11.77 24.60 47.64
N ASP A 50 -10.99 23.82 48.39
CA ASP A 50 -9.60 24.15 48.64
C ASP A 50 -8.92 24.44 47.29
N ALA A 51 -8.27 25.59 47.19
CA ALA A 51 -7.45 25.91 46.03
C ALA A 51 -6.34 24.86 45.99
N ALA A 52 -6.46 23.88 45.09
CA ALA A 52 -5.55 22.75 45.02
C ALA A 52 -4.13 23.27 44.78
N GLU A 53 -3.28 23.24 45.82
CA GLU A 53 -1.88 23.56 45.66
C GLU A 53 -1.31 22.62 44.60
N GLY A 54 -0.61 23.20 43.63
CA GLY A 54 -0.25 22.55 42.37
C GLY A 54 0.56 23.50 41.51
N PHE A 55 0.92 23.06 40.31
CA PHE A 55 1.69 23.85 39.36
C PHE A 55 1.05 23.82 37.98
N PHE A 56 1.23 24.90 37.21
CA PHE A 56 0.75 24.94 35.84
C PHE A 56 1.76 24.29 34.90
N TYR A 57 1.34 23.21 34.26
CA TYR A 57 2.02 22.58 33.14
C TYR A 57 1.57 23.23 31.83
N THR A 58 2.53 23.57 30.94
CA THR A 58 2.22 24.17 29.64
C THR A 58 2.26 23.09 28.56
N VAL A 59 1.11 22.87 27.90
CA VAL A 59 0.91 21.88 26.82
C VAL A 59 1.86 22.15 25.65
N ARG A 60 2.53 21.11 25.16
CA ARG A 60 3.42 21.18 23.98
C ARG A 60 2.74 20.64 22.72
N ARG A 61 3.34 20.87 21.56
CA ARG A 61 2.85 20.33 20.28
C ARG A 61 2.87 18.80 20.35
N GLY A 62 1.75 18.16 20.00
CA GLY A 62 1.55 16.71 20.09
C GLY A 62 1.09 16.17 21.46
N GLU A 63 0.90 16.99 22.50
CA GLU A 63 0.50 16.48 23.82
C GLU A 63 -1.02 16.44 24.03
N SER A 64 -1.55 15.24 24.25
CA SER A 64 -2.96 14.96 24.56
C SER A 64 -3.24 14.89 26.07
N TRP A 65 -4.52 14.79 26.45
CA TRP A 65 -4.90 14.56 27.86
C TRP A 65 -4.30 13.28 28.43
N SER A 66 -4.21 12.18 27.65
CA SER A 66 -3.59 10.92 28.09
C SER A 66 -2.10 11.12 28.34
N LEU A 67 -1.35 11.60 27.33
CA LEU A 67 0.10 11.82 27.44
C LEU A 67 0.51 12.72 28.61
N ILE A 68 -0.30 13.73 28.95
CA ILE A 68 -0.05 14.60 30.11
C ILE A 68 -0.46 13.92 31.43
N ALA A 69 -1.58 13.20 31.44
CA ALA A 69 -2.05 12.48 32.63
C ALA A 69 -1.06 11.37 33.03
N ASP A 70 -0.62 10.56 32.07
CA ASP A 70 0.34 9.45 32.26
C ASP A 70 1.74 9.95 32.64
N ARG A 71 2.13 11.13 32.15
CA ARG A 71 3.38 11.79 32.57
C ARG A 71 3.38 12.13 34.06
N PHE A 72 2.24 12.51 34.63
CA PHE A 72 2.09 12.88 36.04
C PHE A 72 1.46 11.78 36.92
N GLY A 73 1.23 10.58 36.37
CA GLY A 73 0.69 9.45 37.13
C GLY A 73 -0.74 9.67 37.62
N MET A 74 -1.55 10.41 36.84
CA MET A 74 -2.98 10.64 37.08
C MET A 74 -3.80 10.08 35.93
N THR A 75 -5.12 9.93 36.12
CA THR A 75 -6.03 9.57 35.03
C THR A 75 -6.45 10.80 34.22
N VAL A 76 -6.80 10.61 32.95
CA VAL A 76 -7.40 11.65 32.08
C VAL A 76 -8.58 12.36 32.76
N ARG A 77 -9.44 11.60 33.46
CA ARG A 77 -10.56 12.14 34.22
C ARG A 77 -10.10 13.09 35.33
N GLN A 78 -9.05 12.74 36.09
CA GLN A 78 -8.52 13.62 37.14
C GLN A 78 -7.86 14.88 36.57
N LEU A 79 -7.18 14.78 35.42
CA LEU A 79 -6.60 15.94 34.74
C LEU A 79 -7.68 16.90 34.23
N LYS A 80 -8.78 16.37 33.66
CA LYS A 80 -9.96 17.13 33.23
C LYS A 80 -10.74 17.73 34.41
N GLU A 81 -10.93 16.98 35.49
CA GLU A 81 -11.55 17.45 36.74
C GLU A 81 -10.78 18.62 37.39
N ALA A 82 -9.45 18.66 37.22
CA ALA A 82 -8.61 19.77 37.66
C ALA A 82 -8.58 20.98 36.70
N ASN A 83 -9.05 20.81 35.45
CA ASN A 83 -8.98 21.81 34.36
C ASN A 83 -10.29 21.91 33.55
N PRO A 84 -11.45 22.14 34.20
CA PRO A 84 -12.75 22.06 33.56
C PRO A 84 -12.97 23.10 32.44
N GLU A 85 -12.28 24.24 32.51
CA GLU A 85 -12.29 25.29 31.47
C GLU A 85 -11.49 24.95 30.20
N SER A 86 -10.60 23.95 30.25
CA SER A 86 -9.84 23.46 29.09
C SER A 86 -10.52 22.31 28.35
N ILE A 87 -11.61 21.73 28.90
CA ILE A 87 -12.40 20.66 28.25
C ILE A 87 -13.14 21.23 27.02
N ARG A 88 -13.17 20.47 25.91
CA ARG A 88 -13.76 20.87 24.62
C ARG A 88 -14.57 19.72 24.02
N TYR A 89 -15.47 20.03 23.08
CA TYR A 89 -16.34 19.04 22.42
C TYR A 89 -15.57 17.89 21.74
N ASN A 90 -14.39 18.18 21.19
CA ASN A 90 -13.47 17.22 20.56
C ASN A 90 -12.30 16.81 21.47
N ASP A 91 -12.31 17.19 22.74
CA ASP A 91 -11.27 16.91 23.74
C ASP A 91 -9.81 17.28 23.35
N VAL A 92 -9.58 18.14 22.34
CA VAL A 92 -8.23 18.57 21.95
C VAL A 92 -7.67 19.62 22.94
N LEU A 93 -6.44 19.43 23.39
CA LEU A 93 -5.67 20.44 24.13
C LEU A 93 -4.95 21.39 23.17
N ARG A 94 -4.90 22.70 23.50
CA ARG A 94 -4.17 23.67 22.68
C ARG A 94 -2.70 23.76 23.07
N VAL A 95 -1.82 23.84 22.09
CA VAL A 95 -0.40 24.10 22.32
C VAL A 95 -0.22 25.46 23.00
N GLY A 96 0.51 25.49 24.11
CA GLY A 96 0.68 26.68 24.96
C GLY A 96 -0.41 26.88 26.03
N GLU A 97 -1.45 26.04 26.06
CA GLU A 97 -2.46 26.03 27.12
C GLU A 97 -1.85 25.61 28.47
N GLN A 98 -2.37 26.13 29.59
CA GLN A 98 -1.81 25.90 30.92
C GLN A 98 -2.76 25.08 31.80
N LEU A 99 -2.41 23.82 32.01
CA LEU A 99 -3.15 22.89 32.86
C LEU A 99 -2.58 22.87 34.29
N LEU A 100 -3.43 23.08 35.28
CA LEU A 100 -3.15 22.85 36.69
C LEU A 100 -2.93 21.35 36.95
N ILE A 101 -1.73 21.01 37.42
CA ILE A 101 -1.36 19.69 37.94
C ILE A 101 -1.39 19.76 39.48
N PRO A 102 -2.31 19.07 40.17
CA PRO A 102 -2.37 19.10 41.63
C PRO A 102 -1.10 18.50 42.26
N SER A 103 -0.65 19.08 43.38
CA SER A 103 0.64 18.75 44.02
C SER A 103 0.74 17.30 44.52
N SER A 104 -0.38 16.60 44.70
CA SER A 104 -0.42 15.14 44.95
C SER A 104 0.16 14.30 43.80
N PHE A 105 0.29 14.89 42.62
CA PHE A 105 0.84 14.30 41.39
C PHE A 105 2.13 15.00 40.94
N ALA A 106 2.74 15.84 41.80
CA ALA A 106 4.03 16.45 41.49
C ALA A 106 5.14 15.38 41.50
N PRO A 107 5.99 15.30 40.45
CA PRO A 107 7.05 14.31 40.39
C PRO A 107 8.02 14.51 41.56
N THR A 108 8.22 13.45 42.35
CA THR A 108 9.20 13.47 43.44
C THR A 108 10.61 13.54 42.83
N PRO A 109 11.50 14.43 43.30
CA PRO A 109 12.81 14.63 42.70
C PRO A 109 13.75 13.43 42.97
N THR A 110 13.77 12.48 42.05
CA THR A 110 14.68 11.33 42.06
C THR A 110 16.12 11.77 41.84
N THR A 111 17.05 11.13 42.56
CA THR A 111 18.50 11.34 42.51
C THR A 111 19.04 11.25 41.06
N PRO A 112 19.97 12.13 40.63
CA PRO A 112 20.40 12.17 39.23
C PRO A 112 21.07 10.87 38.77
N ALA A 113 20.56 10.31 37.67
CA ALA A 113 21.17 9.20 36.96
C ALA A 113 22.51 9.61 36.31
N THR A 114 23.45 8.67 36.26
CA THR A 114 24.61 8.73 35.38
C THR A 114 24.23 8.24 33.99
N TYR A 115 24.75 8.90 32.95
CA TYR A 115 24.49 8.54 31.56
C TYR A 115 25.76 8.06 30.85
N GLN A 116 25.61 7.10 29.96
CA GLN A 116 26.61 6.73 28.96
C GLN A 116 26.27 7.45 27.64
N GLU A 117 27.27 8.04 26.99
CA GLU A 117 27.08 8.57 25.62
C GLU A 117 27.19 7.42 24.61
N TYR A 118 26.22 7.35 23.69
CA TYR A 118 26.15 6.41 22.58
C TYR A 118 26.00 7.19 21.26
N ILE A 119 26.43 6.58 20.16
CA ILE A 119 26.31 7.15 18.81
C ILE A 119 25.51 6.16 17.97
N VAL A 120 24.38 6.63 17.43
CA VAL A 120 23.46 5.85 16.59
C VAL A 120 24.18 5.37 15.32
N GLN A 121 24.16 4.08 15.03
CA GLN A 121 24.72 3.50 13.79
C GLN A 121 23.71 3.53 12.62
N ARG A 122 24.06 2.96 11.46
CA ARG A 122 23.11 2.81 10.33
C ARG A 122 22.10 1.72 10.71
N GLY A 123 20.80 2.01 10.56
CA GLY A 123 19.70 1.08 10.87
C GLY A 123 19.22 1.05 12.33
N GLU A 124 19.82 1.80 13.26
CA GLU A 124 19.44 1.71 14.68
C GLU A 124 18.31 2.67 15.10
N GLY A 125 17.10 2.13 15.31
CA GLY A 125 15.96 2.85 15.90
C GLY A 125 15.97 2.91 17.43
N TRP A 126 15.06 3.72 18.02
CA TRP A 126 14.95 3.87 19.48
C TRP A 126 14.69 2.54 20.20
N SER A 127 13.78 1.71 19.68
CA SER A 127 13.41 0.42 20.27
C SER A 127 14.60 -0.54 20.31
N VAL A 128 15.35 -0.62 19.20
CA VAL A 128 16.58 -1.41 19.08
C VAL A 128 17.61 -0.97 20.13
N ILE A 129 17.84 0.35 20.27
CA ILE A 129 18.82 0.86 21.25
C ILE A 129 18.33 0.70 22.69
N ALA A 130 17.03 0.85 22.96
CA ALA A 130 16.44 0.61 24.29
C ALA A 130 16.65 -0.84 24.74
N GLN A 131 16.34 -1.80 23.86
CA GLN A 131 16.55 -3.23 24.10
C GLN A 131 18.04 -3.57 24.24
N LYS A 132 18.90 -3.03 23.36
CA LYS A 132 20.36 -3.22 23.35
C LYS A 132 21.06 -2.81 24.66
N PHE A 133 20.47 -1.91 25.43
CA PHE A 133 21.02 -1.42 26.70
C PHE A 133 20.19 -1.77 27.94
N ASP A 134 19.12 -2.56 27.80
CA ASP A 134 18.18 -2.92 28.89
C ASP A 134 17.64 -1.68 29.64
N VAL A 135 17.20 -0.67 28.87
CA VAL A 135 16.60 0.56 29.41
C VAL A 135 15.15 0.67 28.94
N PRO A 136 14.17 0.94 29.83
CA PRO A 136 12.81 1.24 29.42
C PRO A 136 12.77 2.41 28.42
N LEU A 137 12.10 2.22 27.29
CA LEU A 137 12.04 3.19 26.19
C LEU A 137 11.61 4.60 26.66
N ARG A 138 10.72 4.68 27.66
CA ARG A 138 10.35 5.92 28.37
C ARG A 138 11.55 6.65 28.99
N ASP A 139 12.37 5.96 29.76
CA ASP A 139 13.51 6.56 30.46
C ASP A 139 14.60 6.98 29.45
N LEU A 140 14.71 6.26 28.33
CA LEU A 140 15.57 6.61 27.21
C LEU A 140 15.07 7.86 26.47
N PHE A 141 13.76 8.02 26.26
CA PHE A 141 13.16 9.25 25.74
C PHE A 141 13.34 10.44 26.70
N ASP A 142 13.03 10.26 27.99
CA ASP A 142 13.15 11.32 29.02
C ASP A 142 14.62 11.79 29.21
N ALA A 143 15.61 10.94 28.90
CA ALA A 143 17.03 11.30 28.86
C ALA A 143 17.47 12.03 27.57
N ASN A 144 16.71 11.90 26.48
CA ASN A 144 17.05 12.39 25.14
C ASN A 144 15.98 13.27 24.46
N PRO A 145 15.29 14.20 25.15
CA PRO A 145 14.16 14.96 24.59
C PRO A 145 14.56 15.95 23.47
N ALA A 146 15.83 16.03 23.10
CA ALA A 146 16.35 16.83 21.98
C ALA A 146 16.69 16.00 20.73
N LEU A 147 16.57 14.66 20.79
CA LEU A 147 16.68 13.76 19.62
C LEU A 147 15.32 13.28 19.14
N ILE A 148 14.25 13.48 19.92
CA ILE A 148 12.88 13.13 19.53
C ILE A 148 12.40 14.13 18.47
N ARG A 149 11.99 13.60 17.32
CA ARG A 149 11.53 14.30 16.11
C ARG A 149 10.10 13.87 15.80
N TYR A 150 9.42 14.51 14.84
CA TYR A 150 8.05 14.11 14.46
C TYR A 150 8.04 12.70 13.84
N ASP A 151 9.08 12.37 13.07
CA ASP A 151 9.31 11.08 12.41
C ASP A 151 9.70 9.96 13.41
N TYR A 152 10.01 10.31 14.67
CA TYR A 152 10.67 9.45 15.66
C TYR A 152 11.96 8.76 15.16
N VAL A 153 12.55 9.18 14.05
CA VAL A 153 13.75 8.56 13.46
C VAL A 153 15.02 9.07 14.14
N LEU A 154 15.82 8.14 14.68
CA LEU A 154 17.21 8.41 15.06
C LEU A 154 18.07 8.45 13.81
N ARG A 155 18.84 9.53 13.63
CA ARG A 155 19.70 9.69 12.45
C ARG A 155 21.10 9.18 12.78
N THR A 156 21.72 8.43 11.86
CA THR A 156 23.06 7.90 12.06
C THR A 156 24.06 9.01 12.41
N GLY A 157 24.76 8.85 13.54
CA GLY A 157 25.62 9.89 14.12
C GLY A 157 24.97 10.73 15.25
N ASP A 158 23.67 10.61 15.49
CA ASP A 158 23.00 11.26 16.63
C ASP A 158 23.61 10.78 17.96
N LYS A 159 23.76 11.71 18.92
CA LYS A 159 24.48 11.49 20.18
C LYS A 159 23.53 11.29 21.35
N MET A 160 23.23 10.03 21.61
CA MET A 160 22.27 9.59 22.61
C MET A 160 22.90 9.44 24.00
N ARG A 161 22.09 9.62 25.04
CA ARG A 161 22.41 9.42 26.45
C ARG A 161 21.64 8.24 26.99
N ILE A 162 22.31 7.12 27.19
CA ILE A 162 21.73 5.92 27.79
C ILE A 162 21.73 6.11 29.32
N PRO A 163 20.57 6.08 30.01
CA PRO A 163 20.51 6.00 31.47
C PRO A 163 21.23 4.74 31.97
N VAL A 164 22.18 4.89 32.89
CA VAL A 164 22.88 3.75 33.50
C VAL A 164 22.34 3.55 34.92
N LEU A 165 21.58 2.48 35.13
CA LEU A 165 21.07 2.11 36.45
C LEU A 165 22.25 1.82 37.40
N ALA A 166 22.25 2.50 38.55
CA ALA A 166 23.39 2.53 39.47
C ALA A 166 23.47 1.30 40.40
N GLY A 167 23.53 0.11 39.80
CA GLY A 167 23.98 -1.11 40.47
C GLY A 167 23.12 -2.34 40.23
N GLU A 168 23.60 -3.24 39.37
CA GLU A 168 23.87 -4.60 39.81
C GLU A 168 25.26 -5.01 39.29
N ALA A 169 26.07 -5.68 40.12
CA ALA A 169 27.43 -6.06 39.75
C ALA A 169 27.48 -7.52 39.29
N PRO A 170 28.18 -7.86 38.18
CA PRO A 170 28.15 -9.23 37.65
C PRO A 170 28.71 -10.22 38.66
N ILE A 171 27.89 -11.22 38.99
CA ILE A 171 28.28 -12.32 39.89
C ILE A 171 29.27 -13.21 39.14
N ALA A 172 30.51 -13.25 39.64
CA ALA A 172 31.54 -14.11 39.05
C ALA A 172 31.29 -15.58 39.42
N GLU A 173 30.73 -16.35 38.48
CA GLU A 173 30.67 -17.80 38.61
C GLU A 173 32.06 -18.44 38.46
N ALA A 174 32.33 -19.49 39.26
CA ALA A 174 33.68 -19.98 39.51
C ALA A 174 33.99 -21.28 38.74
N ALA A 175 35.20 -21.34 38.16
CA ALA A 175 35.66 -22.50 37.39
C ALA A 175 36.15 -23.67 38.28
N GLU A 176 35.84 -24.90 37.89
CA GLU A 176 36.50 -26.14 38.33
C GLU A 176 36.51 -27.18 37.17
N PRO A 177 37.30 -28.29 37.21
CA PRO A 177 38.67 -28.22 36.67
C PRO A 177 38.99 -29.23 35.55
N ALA A 178 40.01 -28.93 34.74
CA ALA A 178 40.42 -29.73 33.58
C ALA A 178 41.53 -30.76 33.86
N THR A 179 41.40 -31.97 33.28
CA THR A 179 42.48 -32.98 33.05
C THR A 179 42.11 -33.84 31.81
N PRO A 180 43.03 -34.62 31.19
CA PRO A 180 44.07 -34.12 30.29
C PRO A 180 44.11 -34.79 28.89
N THR A 181 44.93 -34.24 28.00
CA THR A 181 45.06 -34.59 26.56
C THR A 181 45.65 -35.98 26.25
N PRO A 182 45.35 -36.50 25.04
CA PRO A 182 46.35 -37.18 24.19
C PRO A 182 46.59 -36.40 22.86
N PRO A 183 47.83 -36.36 22.33
CA PRO A 183 48.19 -35.47 21.22
C PRO A 183 48.04 -36.09 19.81
N PRO A 184 47.86 -35.27 18.75
CA PRO A 184 48.10 -35.68 17.37
C PRO A 184 49.62 -35.80 17.07
N PRO A 185 50.02 -36.60 16.06
CA PRO A 185 51.44 -36.75 15.68
C PRO A 185 51.98 -35.52 14.93
N SER A 186 53.26 -35.19 15.16
CA SER A 186 53.92 -34.00 14.59
C SER A 186 54.36 -34.19 13.13
N PRO A 187 54.27 -33.14 12.27
CA PRO A 187 54.97 -33.07 10.99
C PRO A 187 56.48 -32.78 11.18
N THR A 188 57.29 -32.95 10.13
CA THR A 188 58.74 -32.61 10.11
C THR A 188 59.30 -32.65 8.67
N PRO A 189 60.16 -31.70 8.24
CA PRO A 189 60.19 -30.23 8.43
C PRO A 189 59.88 -29.57 7.04
N ALA A 190 60.34 -28.42 6.52
CA ALA A 190 61.12 -27.21 6.88
C ALA A 190 60.71 -26.10 5.85
N ALA A 191 61.12 -24.83 5.85
CA ALA A 191 61.97 -23.98 6.71
C ALA A 191 61.43 -22.52 6.55
N THR A 192 61.30 -21.67 7.60
CA THR A 192 62.36 -20.77 8.14
C THR A 192 62.67 -19.62 7.13
N GLU A 193 62.48 -18.31 7.37
CA GLU A 193 62.36 -17.47 8.60
C GLU A 193 61.76 -16.04 8.23
N PRO A 194 61.78 -14.92 9.04
CA PRO A 194 60.74 -14.56 10.02
C PRO A 194 60.25 -13.07 9.91
N PRO A 195 60.06 -12.20 10.96
CA PRO A 195 58.89 -11.28 11.00
C PRO A 195 59.22 -9.77 10.82
N PRO A 196 58.19 -8.89 10.70
CA PRO A 196 58.35 -7.43 10.55
C PRO A 196 58.55 -6.68 11.88
N PRO A 197 58.96 -5.40 11.81
CA PRO A 197 58.43 -4.40 12.74
C PRO A 197 58.13 -3.01 12.13
N THR A 198 57.14 -2.32 12.71
CA THR A 198 56.81 -0.89 12.63
C THR A 198 57.87 -0.01 13.35
N ALA A 199 57.99 1.33 13.23
CA ALA A 199 57.26 2.39 12.51
C ALA A 199 58.12 3.69 12.37
N THR A 200 57.74 4.63 11.46
CA THR A 200 57.74 6.13 11.62
C THR A 200 59.08 6.89 11.86
N PRO A 201 59.31 8.18 11.46
CA PRO A 201 58.58 9.13 10.59
C PRO A 201 59.40 9.72 9.38
N GLU A 202 58.77 10.67 8.65
CA GLU A 202 59.25 11.86 7.88
C GLU A 202 60.75 12.22 7.75
N PRO A 203 61.18 12.88 6.63
CA PRO A 203 60.95 14.34 6.47
C PRO A 203 60.72 14.90 5.04
N GLU A 204 60.46 16.23 4.98
CA GLU A 204 60.22 17.12 3.82
C GLU A 204 61.39 17.30 2.79
N ILE A 205 61.14 18.12 1.74
CA ILE A 205 62.03 19.12 1.06
C ILE A 205 62.24 19.01 -0.49
N THR A 206 61.53 19.92 -1.21
CA THR A 206 61.82 20.67 -2.47
C THR A 206 62.20 20.04 -3.83
N THR A 207 61.29 20.21 -4.80
CA THR A 207 61.36 21.18 -5.95
C THR A 207 62.56 21.23 -6.94
N ALA A 208 62.24 20.99 -8.23
CA ALA A 208 62.92 21.46 -9.49
C ALA A 208 64.32 20.85 -9.84
N ILE A 209 64.85 20.93 -11.08
CA ILE A 209 64.60 21.83 -12.24
C ILE A 209 64.72 21.11 -13.62
N THR A 210 64.08 21.68 -14.65
CA THR A 210 64.09 21.37 -16.11
C THR A 210 65.48 21.44 -16.80
N PRO A 211 65.70 20.83 -17.99
CA PRO A 211 65.18 21.29 -19.31
C PRO A 211 64.54 20.18 -20.18
N THR A 212 63.49 20.38 -20.99
CA THR A 212 63.18 21.37 -22.06
C THR A 212 63.78 21.01 -23.43
N VAL A 213 62.89 20.63 -24.38
CA VAL A 213 62.90 20.69 -25.88
C VAL A 213 62.13 19.45 -26.40
N THR A 214 60.83 19.52 -26.77
CA THR A 214 60.25 19.91 -28.08
C THR A 214 60.87 19.20 -29.30
N LEU A 215 60.16 18.59 -30.26
CA LEU A 215 58.72 18.43 -30.54
C LEU A 215 58.54 17.23 -31.49
N THR A 216 57.47 16.44 -31.35
CA THR A 216 56.81 15.74 -32.47
C THR A 216 55.35 15.49 -32.10
N ASP A 217 54.45 15.69 -33.07
CA ASP A 217 53.00 15.54 -32.97
C ASP A 217 52.55 14.14 -33.44
N THR A 218 51.29 13.77 -33.14
CA THR A 218 50.68 12.44 -33.42
C THR A 218 51.28 11.33 -32.54
N GLU A 219 50.52 10.56 -31.78
CA GLU A 219 49.21 9.97 -32.11
C GLU A 219 48.20 10.15 -30.96
N ALA A 220 46.92 10.28 -31.30
CA ALA A 220 45.87 10.53 -30.31
C ALA A 220 45.37 9.23 -29.69
N ALA A 221 45.26 9.19 -28.36
CA ALA A 221 44.35 8.24 -27.72
C ALA A 221 42.93 8.60 -28.12
N ALA A 222 42.13 7.61 -28.55
CA ALA A 222 40.71 7.82 -28.74
C ALA A 222 40.07 8.07 -27.37
N SER A 223 39.37 9.18 -27.22
CA SER A 223 38.27 9.24 -26.27
C SER A 223 37.16 8.35 -26.83
N ALA A 224 36.58 7.48 -26.00
CA ALA A 224 35.25 6.95 -26.28
C ALA A 224 34.30 8.13 -26.56
N PRO A 225 33.30 7.97 -27.45
CA PRO A 225 32.22 8.93 -27.50
C PRO A 225 31.56 8.99 -26.12
N ALA A 226 31.28 10.18 -25.61
CA ALA A 226 30.30 10.29 -24.55
C ALA A 226 28.95 10.01 -25.20
N ALA A 227 28.35 8.86 -24.89
CA ALA A 227 26.93 8.65 -25.07
C ALA A 227 26.19 9.82 -24.40
N LEU A 228 25.13 10.32 -25.06
CA LEU A 228 24.32 11.37 -24.47
C LEU A 228 23.36 10.68 -23.51
N CYS A 229 23.46 10.99 -22.22
CA CYS A 229 22.49 10.53 -21.23
C CYS A 229 21.07 10.83 -21.73
N PRO A 230 20.16 9.84 -21.74
CA PRO A 230 18.78 10.07 -22.15
C PRO A 230 18.11 11.16 -21.32
N THR A 231 17.13 11.83 -21.92
CA THR A 231 16.31 12.83 -21.22
C THR A 231 15.25 12.18 -20.33
N ASP A 232 14.76 11.01 -20.72
CA ASP A 232 13.60 10.38 -20.14
C ASP A 232 13.99 8.98 -19.63
N PHE A 233 13.44 8.56 -18.48
CA PHE A 233 13.92 7.34 -17.80
C PHE A 233 13.63 6.05 -18.58
N ILE A 234 12.59 6.08 -19.42
CA ILE A 234 12.16 4.96 -20.27
C ILE A 234 13.23 4.55 -21.30
N ASP A 235 14.03 5.50 -21.79
CA ASP A 235 15.04 5.34 -22.85
C ASP A 235 16.34 4.65 -22.39
N TYR A 236 16.58 4.58 -21.07
CA TYR A 236 17.86 4.11 -20.52
C TYR A 236 18.25 2.66 -20.90
N PRO A 237 17.34 1.67 -21.01
CA PRO A 237 17.70 0.30 -21.42
C PRO A 237 18.48 0.23 -22.72
N ALA A 238 18.02 0.92 -23.78
CA ALA A 238 18.62 0.85 -25.11
C ALA A 238 20.03 1.47 -25.15
N GLU A 239 20.25 2.61 -24.48
CA GLU A 239 21.59 3.21 -24.36
C GLU A 239 22.50 2.40 -23.41
N ILE A 240 21.95 1.73 -22.38
CA ILE A 240 22.70 0.77 -21.56
C ILE A 240 23.13 -0.43 -22.41
N GLU A 241 22.24 -1.03 -23.19
CA GLU A 241 22.53 -2.17 -24.08
C GLU A 241 23.59 -1.82 -25.14
N ALA A 242 23.48 -0.63 -25.73
CA ALA A 242 24.47 -0.10 -26.64
C ALA A 242 25.84 -0.01 -25.95
N VAL A 243 25.93 0.55 -24.74
CA VAL A 243 27.19 0.65 -23.97
C VAL A 243 27.72 -0.73 -23.54
N VAL A 244 26.86 -1.67 -23.13
CA VAL A 244 27.23 -3.05 -22.79
C VAL A 244 27.91 -3.72 -24.00
N ASN A 245 27.31 -3.62 -25.19
CA ASN A 245 27.84 -4.22 -26.40
C ASN A 245 29.11 -3.52 -26.92
N ASP A 246 29.13 -2.18 -26.98
CA ASP A 246 30.28 -1.40 -27.49
C ASP A 246 31.53 -1.56 -26.60
N GLN A 247 31.36 -1.98 -25.33
CA GLN A 247 32.44 -2.23 -24.36
C GLN A 247 32.65 -3.73 -24.03
N GLU A 248 32.11 -4.66 -24.81
CA GLU A 248 32.24 -6.12 -24.62
C GLU A 248 31.84 -6.61 -23.18
N GLY A 249 30.93 -5.89 -22.51
CA GLY A 249 30.46 -6.17 -21.15
C GLY A 249 31.33 -5.63 -20.01
N ASP A 250 32.26 -4.70 -20.28
CA ASP A 250 33.15 -4.15 -19.24
C ASP A 250 32.39 -3.34 -18.17
N THR A 251 32.28 -3.91 -16.97
CA THR A 251 31.50 -3.35 -15.85
C THR A 251 32.07 -2.04 -15.29
N GLU A 252 33.38 -1.77 -15.43
CA GLU A 252 33.96 -0.47 -15.08
C GLU A 252 33.48 0.64 -16.04
N SER A 253 33.38 0.34 -17.34
CA SER A 253 32.90 1.29 -18.36
C SER A 253 31.39 1.51 -18.30
N ILE A 254 30.59 0.47 -18.05
CA ILE A 254 29.14 0.57 -17.81
C ILE A 254 28.88 1.42 -16.54
N ALA A 255 29.63 1.19 -15.46
CA ALA A 255 29.54 2.01 -14.26
C ALA A 255 29.87 3.48 -14.54
N ALA A 256 30.92 3.76 -15.32
CA ALA A 256 31.33 5.12 -15.68
C ALA A 256 30.28 5.85 -16.54
N PHE A 257 29.56 5.16 -17.41
CA PHE A 257 28.41 5.70 -18.15
C PHE A 257 27.29 6.11 -17.18
N LEU A 258 26.81 5.17 -16.34
CA LEU A 258 25.74 5.44 -15.38
C LEU A 258 26.13 6.51 -14.34
N GLU A 259 27.40 6.58 -13.91
CA GLU A 259 27.90 7.65 -13.04
C GLU A 259 27.85 9.01 -13.75
N SER A 260 28.20 9.07 -15.05
CA SER A 260 28.16 10.31 -15.83
C SER A 260 26.74 10.86 -16.02
N CYS A 261 25.74 9.97 -16.00
CA CYS A 261 24.32 10.29 -16.12
C CYS A 261 23.58 10.40 -14.77
N GLY A 262 24.25 10.18 -13.63
CA GLY A 262 23.63 10.21 -12.30
C GLY A 262 22.76 8.99 -11.96
N ALA A 263 22.56 8.08 -12.91
CA ALA A 263 21.77 6.86 -12.80
C ALA A 263 22.48 5.71 -12.06
N PHE A 264 23.76 5.86 -11.69
CA PHE A 264 24.50 4.78 -11.02
C PHE A 264 23.91 4.37 -9.66
N VAL A 265 23.81 3.06 -9.46
CA VAL A 265 23.47 2.39 -8.19
C VAL A 265 24.70 1.61 -7.71
N ALA A 266 25.17 1.90 -6.50
CA ALA A 266 26.39 1.33 -5.96
C ALA A 266 26.21 -0.17 -5.63
N GLY A 267 26.83 -1.03 -6.44
CA GLY A 267 26.64 -2.50 -6.38
C GLY A 267 25.49 -3.01 -7.25
N GLY A 268 24.87 -2.15 -8.06
CA GLY A 268 23.79 -2.51 -8.98
C GLY A 268 24.25 -3.27 -10.23
N ILE A 269 25.55 -3.29 -10.54
CA ILE A 269 26.11 -4.07 -11.66
C ILE A 269 26.70 -5.37 -11.11
N GLN A 270 26.20 -6.51 -11.59
CA GLN A 270 26.64 -7.86 -11.23
C GLN A 270 26.87 -8.69 -12.50
N SER A 271 27.59 -9.80 -12.39
CA SER A 271 27.85 -10.71 -13.52
C SER A 271 28.01 -12.15 -13.05
N GLY A 272 27.37 -13.08 -13.76
CA GLY A 272 27.31 -14.51 -13.44
C GLY A 272 26.82 -15.31 -14.64
N ASP A 273 27.10 -16.61 -14.66
CA ASP A 273 26.58 -17.57 -15.65
C ASP A 273 25.23 -18.07 -15.09
N TRP A 274 24.15 -17.33 -15.38
CA TRP A 274 22.81 -17.62 -14.84
C TRP A 274 21.94 -18.38 -15.86
N THR A 275 22.11 -18.11 -17.14
CA THR A 275 21.49 -18.89 -18.23
C THR A 275 22.09 -20.31 -18.36
N GLY A 276 23.24 -20.58 -17.73
CA GLY A 276 23.87 -21.90 -17.65
C GLY A 276 24.59 -22.34 -18.94
N ASP A 277 24.84 -21.41 -19.86
CA ASP A 277 25.49 -21.67 -21.15
C ASP A 277 27.04 -21.78 -21.05
N GLY A 278 27.63 -21.22 -19.99
CA GLY A 278 29.07 -21.19 -19.74
C GLY A 278 29.75 -19.83 -20.02
N ALA A 279 29.01 -18.80 -20.40
CA ALA A 279 29.43 -17.41 -20.51
C ALA A 279 28.82 -16.54 -19.38
N PRO A 280 29.42 -15.37 -19.07
CA PRO A 280 28.92 -14.50 -18.01
C PRO A 280 27.86 -13.53 -18.55
N ASP A 281 26.63 -13.68 -18.06
CA ASP A 281 25.55 -12.72 -18.20
C ASP A 281 25.81 -11.47 -17.32
N LEU A 282 25.01 -10.42 -17.51
CA LEU A 282 25.10 -9.16 -16.76
C LEU A 282 23.75 -8.74 -16.19
N LEU A 283 23.74 -8.34 -14.92
CA LEU A 283 22.58 -7.73 -14.26
C LEU A 283 22.93 -6.28 -13.92
N ILE A 284 22.06 -5.35 -14.31
CA ILE A 284 22.28 -3.91 -14.15
C ILE A 284 21.04 -3.28 -13.52
N ILE A 285 21.20 -2.79 -12.28
CA ILE A 285 20.25 -1.93 -11.59
C ILE A 285 20.69 -0.48 -11.79
N TYR A 286 19.78 0.36 -12.27
CA TYR A 286 20.02 1.76 -12.58
C TYR A 286 18.88 2.63 -12.01
N ALA A 287 19.20 3.88 -11.65
CA ALA A 287 18.29 4.80 -10.97
C ALA A 287 17.80 5.91 -11.91
N ASN A 288 16.54 6.31 -11.74
CA ASN A 288 16.00 7.51 -12.34
C ASN A 288 16.78 8.74 -11.78
N PRO A 289 17.45 9.54 -12.63
CA PRO A 289 18.30 10.64 -12.19
C PRO A 289 17.48 11.84 -11.66
N ASP A 290 16.23 11.99 -12.08
CA ASP A 290 15.37 13.15 -11.82
C ASP A 290 14.22 12.84 -10.82
N ALA A 291 14.19 11.65 -10.22
CA ALA A 291 13.19 11.26 -9.22
C ALA A 291 13.10 12.25 -8.04
N GLU A 292 11.97 12.97 -7.92
CA GLU A 292 11.74 13.98 -6.88
C GLU A 292 11.40 13.40 -5.48
N THR A 293 11.20 12.09 -5.38
CA THR A 293 10.79 11.37 -4.17
C THR A 293 11.93 11.09 -3.19
N ALA A 294 11.58 10.80 -1.92
CA ALA A 294 12.56 10.47 -0.88
C ALA A 294 13.30 9.13 -1.10
N ILE A 295 12.72 8.27 -1.93
CA ILE A 295 13.31 7.08 -2.53
C ILE A 295 13.47 7.39 -4.02
N ARG A 296 14.63 7.07 -4.62
CA ARG A 296 14.77 7.15 -6.09
C ARG A 296 14.18 5.89 -6.70
N GLN A 297 13.30 6.06 -7.68
CA GLN A 297 12.91 4.99 -8.59
C GLN A 297 14.17 4.38 -9.23
N THR A 298 14.17 3.07 -9.36
CA THR A 298 15.19 2.27 -10.04
C THR A 298 14.53 1.20 -10.88
N ASP A 299 15.25 0.71 -11.88
CA ASP A 299 14.84 -0.44 -12.68
C ASP A 299 16.02 -1.43 -12.80
N LEU A 300 15.69 -2.69 -13.11
CA LEU A 300 16.63 -3.80 -13.22
C LEU A 300 16.49 -4.43 -14.61
N ILE A 301 17.62 -4.58 -15.29
CA ILE A 301 17.71 -5.29 -16.57
C ILE A 301 18.78 -6.38 -16.51
N ILE A 302 18.47 -7.53 -17.08
CA ILE A 302 19.38 -8.67 -17.25
C ILE A 302 19.70 -8.79 -18.73
N PHE A 303 20.99 -8.79 -19.03
CA PHE A 303 21.55 -8.98 -20.36
C PHE A 303 22.12 -10.39 -20.45
N ASN A 304 21.46 -11.23 -21.25
CA ASN A 304 21.92 -12.57 -21.55
C ASN A 304 23.11 -12.46 -22.51
N SER A 305 24.17 -13.20 -22.21
CA SER A 305 25.38 -13.26 -23.03
C SER A 305 25.20 -14.22 -24.22
N GLY A 306 25.85 -13.93 -25.35
CA GLY A 306 25.59 -14.69 -26.58
C GLY A 306 26.69 -14.60 -27.65
N PRO A 307 26.53 -15.32 -28.77
CA PRO A 307 27.55 -15.43 -29.81
C PRO A 307 27.70 -14.16 -30.68
N GLU A 308 26.75 -13.23 -30.63
CA GLU A 308 26.76 -11.98 -31.40
C GLU A 308 26.94 -10.73 -30.53
N GLY A 309 26.86 -10.85 -29.20
CA GLY A 309 26.92 -9.75 -28.23
C GLY A 309 26.26 -10.13 -26.90
N TYR A 310 25.75 -9.12 -26.20
CA TYR A 310 24.75 -9.27 -25.13
C TYR A 310 23.40 -8.81 -25.68
N ALA A 311 22.31 -9.44 -25.25
CA ALA A 311 20.94 -9.05 -25.57
C ALA A 311 20.12 -8.89 -24.28
N ALA A 312 19.20 -7.93 -24.23
CA ALA A 312 18.23 -7.79 -23.16
C ALA A 312 17.40 -9.09 -23.04
N GLY A 313 17.58 -9.82 -21.94
CA GLY A 313 16.91 -11.10 -21.68
C GLY A 313 15.72 -10.98 -20.72
N TYR A 314 15.76 -10.01 -19.79
CA TYR A 314 14.67 -9.70 -18.88
C TYR A 314 14.78 -8.25 -18.38
N ARG A 315 13.63 -7.60 -18.14
CA ARG A 315 13.55 -6.26 -17.55
C ARG A 315 12.43 -6.23 -16.52
N ALA A 316 12.74 -5.84 -15.28
CA ALA A 316 11.78 -5.82 -14.17
C ALA A 316 10.72 -4.72 -14.28
N ARG A 317 10.96 -3.66 -15.07
CA ARG A 317 10.10 -2.47 -15.22
C ARG A 317 9.72 -1.86 -13.86
N ALA A 318 10.65 -1.91 -12.89
CA ALA A 318 10.34 -1.76 -11.47
C ALA A 318 9.81 -0.37 -11.06
N ALA A 319 8.96 -0.34 -10.03
CA ALA A 319 8.21 0.84 -9.61
C ALA A 319 8.88 1.61 -8.46
N GLY A 320 9.77 0.97 -7.70
CA GLY A 320 10.38 1.52 -6.48
C GLY A 320 11.92 1.44 -6.43
N GLU A 321 12.46 1.15 -5.24
CA GLU A 321 13.90 0.91 -5.01
C GLU A 321 14.20 -0.59 -5.03
N VAL A 322 14.83 -1.06 -6.10
CA VAL A 322 15.28 -2.43 -6.32
C VAL A 322 16.55 -2.71 -5.54
N ARG A 323 16.53 -3.80 -4.76
CA ARG A 323 17.68 -4.33 -4.02
C ARG A 323 17.84 -5.83 -4.32
N PRO A 324 18.99 -6.29 -4.85
CA PRO A 324 19.20 -7.72 -5.09
C PRO A 324 19.24 -8.49 -3.76
N LEU A 325 18.63 -9.67 -3.75
CA LEU A 325 18.50 -10.55 -2.59
C LEU A 325 19.41 -11.79 -2.73
N ALA A 326 19.36 -12.46 -3.89
CA ALA A 326 20.24 -13.57 -4.27
C ALA A 326 20.43 -13.65 -5.79
N LEU A 327 21.54 -14.29 -6.21
CA LEU A 327 21.97 -14.47 -7.62
C LEU A 327 22.63 -15.86 -7.79
N ASP A 328 22.07 -16.85 -7.11
CA ASP A 328 22.57 -18.22 -6.88
C ASP A 328 21.37 -19.20 -6.93
N ASP A 329 21.64 -20.51 -7.01
CA ASP A 329 20.67 -21.62 -6.89
C ASP A 329 20.06 -21.66 -5.46
N ILE A 330 18.98 -20.89 -5.21
CA ILE A 330 18.35 -20.76 -3.88
C ILE A 330 17.26 -21.80 -3.65
N ASN A 331 16.62 -22.32 -4.70
CA ASN A 331 15.63 -23.41 -4.63
C ASN A 331 16.26 -24.83 -4.72
N LEU A 332 17.57 -24.93 -4.94
CA LEU A 332 18.35 -26.18 -5.08
C LEU A 332 17.88 -27.15 -6.19
N ASP A 333 17.17 -26.66 -7.22
CA ASP A 333 16.84 -27.44 -8.42
C ASP A 333 18.07 -27.68 -9.34
N ARG A 334 19.13 -26.86 -9.14
CA ARG A 334 20.42 -26.75 -9.85
C ARG A 334 20.47 -25.75 -11.02
N GLN A 335 19.54 -24.81 -11.07
CA GLN A 335 19.54 -23.66 -11.96
C GLN A 335 19.74 -22.39 -11.10
N PRO A 336 20.54 -21.40 -11.54
CA PRO A 336 20.70 -20.17 -10.76
C PRO A 336 19.43 -19.32 -10.79
N ASP A 337 18.99 -18.87 -9.61
CA ASP A 337 17.85 -17.97 -9.46
C ASP A 337 18.34 -16.52 -9.36
N VAL A 338 17.54 -15.58 -9.85
CA VAL A 338 17.73 -14.14 -9.65
C VAL A 338 16.57 -13.62 -8.80
N ALA A 339 16.88 -13.26 -7.55
CA ALA A 339 15.90 -12.76 -6.59
C ALA A 339 16.23 -11.33 -6.17
N TRP A 340 15.22 -10.47 -6.11
CA TRP A 340 15.35 -9.09 -5.61
C TRP A 340 14.14 -8.66 -4.77
N VAL A 341 14.25 -7.48 -4.17
CA VAL A 341 13.15 -6.79 -3.51
C VAL A 341 12.92 -5.48 -4.26
N ASP A 342 11.71 -5.24 -4.76
CA ASP A 342 11.28 -3.87 -5.08
C ASP A 342 10.59 -3.25 -3.87
N ARG A 343 10.98 -2.02 -3.52
CA ARG A 343 10.37 -1.23 -2.44
C ARG A 343 9.62 -0.03 -3.00
N THR A 344 8.30 -0.17 -3.11
CA THR A 344 7.39 0.93 -3.42
C THR A 344 6.93 1.62 -2.12
N CYS A 345 6.71 2.94 -2.14
CA CYS A 345 6.23 3.67 -0.96
C CYS A 345 5.21 4.76 -1.31
N GLY A 346 4.05 4.69 -0.66
CA GLY A 346 3.08 5.77 -0.60
C GLY A 346 3.40 6.79 0.50
N VAL A 347 2.43 7.67 0.78
CA VAL A 347 2.57 8.78 1.75
C VAL A 347 2.87 8.32 3.19
N SER A 348 2.40 7.13 3.58
CA SER A 348 2.46 6.62 4.95
C SER A 348 2.84 5.15 5.11
N THR A 349 3.01 4.40 4.02
CA THR A 349 3.39 2.98 4.05
C THR A 349 4.32 2.65 2.90
N CYS A 350 5.34 1.83 3.18
CA CYS A 350 6.16 1.17 2.17
C CYS A 350 5.79 -0.29 2.08
N PHE A 351 5.77 -0.83 0.88
CA PHE A 351 5.66 -2.26 0.59
C PHE A 351 7.00 -2.74 0.07
N ASP A 352 7.37 -3.94 0.50
CA ASP A 352 8.48 -4.71 -0.05
C ASP A 352 7.87 -5.92 -0.75
N THR A 353 8.09 -6.02 -2.06
CA THR A 353 7.72 -7.18 -2.87
C THR A 353 9.00 -7.95 -3.20
N VAL A 354 9.02 -9.25 -2.92
CA VAL A 354 10.13 -10.13 -3.29
C VAL A 354 9.80 -10.80 -4.61
N GLU A 355 10.60 -10.51 -5.63
CA GLU A 355 10.53 -11.16 -6.93
C GLU A 355 11.60 -12.26 -6.97
N VAL A 356 11.28 -13.39 -7.60
CA VAL A 356 12.22 -14.49 -7.87
C VAL A 356 11.98 -14.95 -9.29
N ILE A 357 13.01 -14.91 -10.13
CA ILE A 357 12.96 -15.48 -11.48
C ILE A 357 14.04 -16.53 -11.69
N SER A 358 13.73 -17.52 -12.51
CA SER A 358 14.64 -18.61 -12.88
C SER A 358 14.65 -18.77 -14.41
N TRP A 359 15.75 -19.26 -14.96
CA TRP A 359 15.89 -19.49 -16.40
C TRP A 359 15.36 -20.89 -16.79
N ASP A 360 14.36 -20.97 -17.66
CA ASP A 360 13.73 -22.25 -18.05
C ASP A 360 14.52 -23.03 -19.13
N GLY A 361 15.59 -22.44 -19.65
CA GLY A 361 16.39 -22.93 -20.78
C GLY A 361 16.14 -22.19 -22.10
N ALA A 362 15.14 -21.31 -22.16
CA ALA A 362 14.77 -20.49 -23.31
C ALA A 362 14.40 -19.03 -22.94
N GLN A 363 13.78 -18.81 -21.77
CA GLN A 363 13.42 -17.49 -21.24
C GLN A 363 13.56 -17.41 -19.71
N TRP A 364 13.47 -16.19 -19.17
CA TRP A 364 13.32 -15.96 -17.74
C TRP A 364 11.85 -16.08 -17.35
N ARG A 365 11.54 -16.74 -16.22
CA ARG A 365 10.18 -16.89 -15.70
C ARG A 365 10.10 -16.56 -14.22
N ASP A 366 8.97 -15.99 -13.79
CA ASP A 366 8.59 -15.92 -12.38
C ASP A 366 8.61 -17.33 -11.77
N TRP A 367 9.22 -17.43 -10.59
CA TRP A 367 9.33 -18.64 -9.78
C TRP A 367 8.65 -18.46 -8.41
N THR A 368 7.67 -17.58 -8.33
CA THR A 368 6.68 -17.48 -7.24
C THR A 368 5.32 -18.04 -7.67
N GLN A 369 4.48 -18.44 -6.71
CA GLN A 369 3.11 -18.88 -6.98
C GLN A 369 2.09 -17.75 -6.77
N ASP A 370 2.38 -16.84 -5.84
CA ASP A 370 1.55 -15.71 -5.43
C ASP A 370 2.49 -14.56 -5.00
N SER A 371 2.07 -13.30 -5.19
CA SER A 371 2.94 -12.13 -4.91
C SER A 371 3.44 -12.07 -3.46
N ILE A 372 4.77 -12.08 -3.30
CA ILE A 372 5.47 -12.10 -2.02
C ILE A 372 5.62 -10.67 -1.48
N THR A 373 4.48 -10.02 -1.17
CA THR A 373 4.40 -8.59 -0.81
C THR A 373 4.04 -8.37 0.67
N MET A 374 4.83 -7.54 1.37
CA MET A 374 4.57 -7.18 2.78
C MET A 374 4.96 -5.73 3.11
N ALA A 375 4.14 -5.06 3.95
CA ALA A 375 4.42 -3.69 4.40
C ALA A 375 5.64 -3.63 5.37
N TYR A 376 6.64 -2.80 5.04
CA TYR A 376 7.89 -2.60 5.79
C TYR A 376 8.57 -3.91 6.23
N ALA A 377 8.87 -4.80 5.30
CA ALA A 377 9.44 -6.10 5.63
C ALA A 377 10.96 -6.01 5.96
N ASP A 378 11.38 -6.76 6.98
CA ASP A 378 12.72 -7.32 7.03
C ASP A 378 12.68 -8.69 6.32
N ILE A 379 13.58 -8.90 5.36
CA ILE A 379 13.54 -10.04 4.42
C ILE A 379 14.88 -10.76 4.48
N GLN A 380 14.84 -12.07 4.73
CA GLN A 380 16.00 -12.92 4.90
C GLN A 380 15.80 -14.25 4.17
N LEU A 381 16.88 -14.85 3.67
CA LEU A 381 16.88 -16.19 3.07
C LEU A 381 17.50 -17.18 4.06
N GLU A 382 16.72 -18.12 4.57
CA GLU A 382 17.15 -19.05 5.63
C GLU A 382 16.82 -20.52 5.30
N ASP A 383 17.55 -21.47 5.91
CA ASP A 383 17.25 -22.91 5.91
C ASP A 383 16.49 -23.19 7.23
N THR A 384 15.16 -23.03 7.18
CA THR A 384 14.26 -23.05 8.34
C THR A 384 13.46 -24.35 8.44
N THR A 385 13.04 -24.93 7.32
CA THR A 385 12.21 -26.15 7.31
C THR A 385 12.91 -27.34 6.66
N ALA A 386 12.49 -28.54 7.06
CA ALA A 386 12.89 -29.79 6.39
C ALA A 386 11.90 -30.20 5.28
N ALA A 387 11.09 -29.25 4.78
CA ALA A 387 10.07 -29.45 3.76
C ALA A 387 10.37 -28.67 2.47
N GLY A 388 10.99 -27.49 2.59
CA GLY A 388 11.51 -26.74 1.46
C GLY A 388 12.67 -27.45 0.75
N GLN A 389 12.87 -27.09 -0.51
CA GLN A 389 14.10 -27.36 -1.26
C GLN A 389 14.88 -26.05 -1.33
N GLY A 390 16.04 -25.98 -0.67
CA GLY A 390 16.86 -24.78 -0.65
C GLY A 390 16.57 -23.83 0.52
N GLN A 391 16.63 -22.52 0.26
CA GLN A 391 16.40 -21.46 1.25
C GLN A 391 14.96 -20.94 1.16
N GLU A 392 14.25 -20.87 2.28
CA GLU A 392 12.97 -20.19 2.38
C GLU A 392 13.16 -18.66 2.44
N ILE A 393 12.22 -17.92 1.85
CA ILE A 393 12.11 -16.46 2.00
C ILE A 393 11.32 -16.21 3.30
N VAL A 394 12.01 -15.67 4.31
CA VAL A 394 11.44 -15.30 5.60
C VAL A 394 11.23 -13.79 5.62
N MET A 395 9.99 -13.37 5.84
CA MET A 395 9.60 -11.96 5.96
C MET A 395 9.07 -11.67 7.37
N GLU A 396 9.56 -10.65 8.07
CA GLU A 396 8.91 -10.10 9.27
C GLU A 396 8.49 -8.65 9.03
N GLY A 397 7.21 -8.33 9.23
CA GLY A 397 6.68 -6.99 8.96
C GLY A 397 5.16 -6.95 9.02
N GLY A 398 4.53 -6.25 8.08
CA GLY A 398 3.07 -6.21 7.91
C GLY A 398 2.35 -5.12 8.71
N ILE A 399 3.07 -4.10 9.20
CA ILE A 399 2.48 -2.96 9.93
C ILE A 399 2.45 -1.71 9.04
N TYR A 400 1.26 -1.33 8.59
CA TYR A 400 0.99 -0.11 7.83
C TYR A 400 1.17 1.14 8.70
N GLY A 401 1.79 2.19 8.17
CA GLY A 401 2.08 3.43 8.90
C GLY A 401 0.93 4.47 8.89
N SER A 402 -0.26 4.10 8.42
CA SER A 402 -1.45 4.95 8.48
C SER A 402 -2.19 4.81 9.81
N VAL A 403 -2.82 5.90 10.26
CA VAL A 403 -3.69 5.90 11.45
C VAL A 403 -5.05 5.25 11.21
N GLY A 404 -5.49 5.12 9.95
CA GLY A 404 -6.73 4.43 9.56
C GLY A 404 -6.62 2.90 9.58
N ALA A 405 -5.39 2.35 9.57
CA ALA A 405 -5.15 0.93 9.40
C ALA A 405 -5.75 0.04 10.52
N GLY A 406 -6.05 0.59 11.70
CA GLY A 406 -6.67 -0.16 12.80
C GLY A 406 -5.72 -0.57 13.93
N PRO A 407 -6.16 -1.48 14.81
CA PRO A 407 -5.25 -2.33 15.59
C PRO A 407 -4.36 -3.12 14.64
N GLN A 408 -3.09 -3.26 14.98
CA GLN A 408 -2.12 -3.98 14.15
C GLN A 408 -1.12 -4.75 15.02
N ARG A 409 -0.51 -5.77 14.43
CA ARG A 409 0.60 -6.56 14.95
C ARG A 409 1.48 -6.95 13.77
N SER A 410 2.78 -7.17 13.99
CA SER A 410 3.60 -7.76 12.95
C SER A 410 3.19 -9.21 12.69
N ARG A 411 3.55 -9.72 11.51
CA ARG A 411 3.43 -11.12 11.14
C ARG A 411 4.75 -11.57 10.53
N THR A 412 5.06 -12.85 10.72
CA THR A 412 6.13 -13.54 10.01
C THR A 412 5.49 -14.40 8.93
N GLU A 413 6.07 -14.37 7.73
CA GLU A 413 5.73 -15.27 6.64
C GLU A 413 6.96 -16.05 6.19
N VAL A 414 6.77 -17.33 5.90
CA VAL A 414 7.80 -18.23 5.38
C VAL A 414 7.29 -18.77 4.05
N TRP A 415 7.98 -18.42 2.97
CA TRP A 415 7.68 -18.85 1.61
C TRP A 415 8.74 -19.86 1.15
N ALA A 416 8.32 -20.97 0.55
CA ALA A 416 9.20 -22.08 0.21
C ALA A 416 8.96 -22.61 -1.21
N SER A 417 10.04 -22.89 -1.93
CA SER A 417 10.02 -23.86 -3.03
C SER A 417 9.94 -25.28 -2.44
N ILE A 418 9.03 -26.11 -2.94
CA ILE A 418 8.87 -27.52 -2.49
C ILE A 418 9.08 -28.43 -3.71
N ASP A 419 9.97 -29.42 -3.58
CA ASP A 419 10.41 -30.30 -4.68
C ASP A 419 10.91 -29.54 -5.95
N GLY A 420 11.29 -28.26 -5.82
CA GLY A 420 11.74 -27.37 -6.90
C GLY A 420 10.64 -26.56 -7.61
N LEU A 421 9.39 -26.63 -7.13
CA LEU A 421 8.28 -25.82 -7.64
C LEU A 421 8.41 -24.34 -7.25
N PRO A 422 7.64 -23.41 -7.86
CA PRO A 422 7.59 -22.02 -7.45
C PRO A 422 7.36 -21.79 -5.95
N TYR A 423 7.88 -20.66 -5.43
CA TYR A 423 7.76 -20.26 -4.04
C TYR A 423 6.30 -20.02 -3.63
N SER A 424 5.84 -20.77 -2.63
CA SER A 424 4.48 -20.71 -2.09
C SER A 424 4.48 -20.46 -0.59
N LEU A 425 3.40 -19.86 -0.07
CA LEU A 425 3.29 -19.51 1.36
C LEU A 425 3.14 -20.77 2.22
N LEU A 426 4.22 -21.17 2.90
CA LEU A 426 4.29 -22.37 3.74
C LEU A 426 3.78 -22.13 5.16
N GLU A 427 4.12 -20.98 5.77
CA GLU A 427 3.63 -20.58 7.08
C GLU A 427 3.38 -19.06 7.16
N ARG A 428 2.26 -18.67 7.77
CA ARG A 428 2.00 -17.29 8.23
C ARG A 428 1.71 -17.33 9.73
N THR A 429 2.55 -16.70 10.53
CA THR A 429 2.44 -16.66 11.99
C THR A 429 2.36 -15.21 12.48
N ASN A 430 1.26 -14.86 13.15
CA ASN A 430 1.03 -13.53 13.70
C ASN A 430 1.78 -13.33 15.03
N ALA A 431 2.30 -12.12 15.27
CA ALA A 431 2.95 -11.79 16.53
C ALA A 431 1.97 -11.82 17.73
N ALA A 432 2.48 -12.19 18.90
CA ALA A 432 1.71 -12.22 20.14
C ALA A 432 1.17 -10.83 20.51
N SER A 433 -0.08 -10.75 20.94
CA SER A 433 -0.77 -9.49 21.23
C SER A 433 -1.67 -9.60 22.46
N ASP A 434 -1.85 -8.48 23.17
CA ASP A 434 -2.82 -8.33 24.28
C ASP A 434 -4.10 -7.58 23.85
N CYS A 435 -4.24 -7.31 22.56
CA CYS A 435 -5.46 -6.83 21.91
C CYS A 435 -6.52 -7.92 21.86
N LEU A 436 -7.69 -7.68 22.47
CA LEU A 436 -8.80 -8.65 22.50
C LEU A 436 -9.27 -9.00 21.08
N TYR A 437 -9.32 -8.01 20.18
CA TYR A 437 -9.75 -8.20 18.79
C TYR A 437 -8.84 -9.19 18.04
N HIS A 438 -7.52 -9.10 18.19
CA HIS A 438 -6.58 -10.07 17.60
C HIS A 438 -6.84 -11.50 18.09
N THR A 439 -7.11 -11.72 19.39
CA THR A 439 -7.47 -13.05 19.91
C THR A 439 -8.77 -13.58 19.31
N VAL A 440 -9.74 -12.70 19.03
CA VAL A 440 -11.00 -13.08 18.34
C VAL A 440 -10.74 -13.44 16.88
N LEU A 441 -9.84 -12.75 16.17
CA LEU A 441 -9.45 -13.10 14.80
C LEU A 441 -8.73 -14.45 14.75
N ASP A 442 -7.76 -14.70 15.65
CA ASP A 442 -7.06 -16.00 15.76
C ASP A 442 -8.05 -17.16 16.04
N ALA A 443 -9.07 -16.91 16.88
CA ALA A 443 -10.13 -17.86 17.17
C ALA A 443 -11.06 -18.12 15.96
N ASN A 444 -11.39 -17.07 15.19
CA ASN A 444 -12.17 -17.18 13.95
C ASN A 444 -11.43 -18.04 12.90
N GLU A 445 -10.11 -17.87 12.77
CA GLU A 445 -9.28 -18.66 11.86
C GLU A 445 -9.21 -20.13 12.28
N ALA A 446 -8.96 -20.40 13.57
CA ALA A 446 -8.93 -21.75 14.13
C ALA A 446 -10.27 -22.49 13.97
N LEU A 447 -11.39 -21.76 14.10
CA LEU A 447 -12.74 -22.28 13.86
C LEU A 447 -12.97 -22.61 12.38
N ARG A 448 -12.66 -21.69 11.46
CA ARG A 448 -12.80 -21.91 10.01
C ARG A 448 -11.99 -23.11 9.50
N LYS A 449 -10.83 -23.40 10.11
CA LYS A 449 -9.99 -24.57 9.78
C LYS A 449 -10.66 -25.93 10.00
N GLY A 450 -11.75 -26.02 10.79
CA GLY A 450 -12.67 -27.18 10.80
C GLY A 450 -12.10 -28.55 11.25
N THR A 451 -10.86 -28.62 11.74
CA THR A 451 -10.24 -29.87 12.19
C THR A 451 -10.48 -30.12 13.68
N ALA A 452 -10.39 -31.38 14.14
CA ALA A 452 -10.54 -31.71 15.56
C ALA A 452 -9.53 -30.98 16.47
N ASP A 453 -8.30 -30.77 16.00
CA ASP A 453 -7.27 -30.04 16.74
C ASP A 453 -7.52 -28.52 16.69
N SER A 454 -7.95 -27.97 15.54
CA SER A 454 -8.24 -26.53 15.41
C SER A 454 -9.52 -26.09 16.14
N PHE A 455 -10.52 -26.97 16.30
CA PHE A 455 -11.66 -26.72 17.19
C PHE A 455 -11.23 -26.57 18.66
N ALA A 456 -10.25 -27.36 19.12
CA ALA A 456 -9.72 -27.22 20.48
C ALA A 456 -8.97 -25.89 20.65
N THR A 457 -8.21 -25.45 19.63
CA THR A 457 -7.59 -24.12 19.59
C THR A 457 -8.63 -22.99 19.57
N ALA A 458 -9.71 -23.13 18.80
CA ALA A 458 -10.81 -22.16 18.79
C ALA A 458 -11.51 -22.07 20.16
N GLU A 459 -11.78 -23.21 20.81
CA GLU A 459 -12.37 -23.26 22.16
C GLU A 459 -11.45 -22.57 23.19
N GLU A 460 -10.14 -22.80 23.14
CA GLU A 460 -9.17 -22.13 24.02
C GLU A 460 -9.14 -20.60 23.78
N LEU A 461 -9.02 -20.17 22.52
CA LEU A 461 -8.91 -18.75 22.17
C LEU A 461 -10.21 -17.96 22.42
N TYR A 462 -11.39 -18.49 22.06
CA TYR A 462 -12.65 -17.82 22.41
C TYR A 462 -12.90 -17.85 23.93
N THR A 463 -12.46 -18.88 24.66
CA THR A 463 -12.51 -18.87 26.14
C THR A 463 -11.60 -17.80 26.72
N GLN A 464 -10.39 -17.64 26.18
CA GLN A 464 -9.46 -16.58 26.56
C GLN A 464 -10.07 -15.20 26.27
N ALA A 465 -10.63 -14.98 25.08
CA ALA A 465 -11.29 -13.75 24.70
C ALA A 465 -12.48 -13.42 25.63
N ALA A 466 -13.38 -14.39 25.86
CA ALA A 466 -14.56 -14.23 26.70
C ALA A 466 -14.25 -13.96 28.20
N THR A 467 -13.13 -14.47 28.72
CA THR A 467 -12.88 -14.51 30.19
C THR A 467 -11.62 -13.78 30.67
N SER A 468 -10.64 -13.49 29.80
CA SER A 468 -9.38 -12.87 30.21
C SER A 468 -9.56 -11.41 30.63
N GLN A 469 -8.88 -11.04 31.72
CA GLN A 469 -8.72 -9.66 32.20
C GLN A 469 -7.35 -9.07 31.83
N GLU A 470 -6.50 -9.84 31.14
CA GLU A 470 -5.19 -9.39 30.65
C GLU A 470 -5.31 -8.82 29.22
N LEU A 471 -6.30 -9.29 28.45
CA LEU A 471 -6.69 -8.73 27.15
C LEU A 471 -7.40 -7.39 27.28
N LYS A 472 -7.15 -6.49 26.33
CA LYS A 472 -7.51 -5.07 26.36
C LYS A 472 -8.31 -4.66 25.12
N ALA A 473 -9.02 -3.55 25.25
CA ALA A 473 -9.44 -2.77 24.09
C ALA A 473 -8.21 -2.24 23.35
N CYS A 474 -8.22 -2.34 22.03
CA CYS A 474 -7.13 -1.94 21.14
C CYS A 474 -7.58 -0.94 20.06
N TRP A 475 -8.87 -0.61 19.98
CA TRP A 475 -9.40 0.39 19.06
C TRP A 475 -10.10 1.55 19.80
N THR A 476 -10.87 2.35 19.06
CA THR A 476 -11.48 3.60 19.56
C THR A 476 -12.93 3.44 20.03
N ARG A 477 -13.49 2.22 19.93
CA ARG A 477 -14.86 1.89 20.34
C ARG A 477 -15.01 1.89 21.87
N ASN A 478 -16.10 2.46 22.38
CA ASN A 478 -16.31 2.63 23.82
C ASN A 478 -16.61 1.32 24.56
N ASP A 479 -17.31 0.39 23.90
CA ASP A 479 -17.85 -0.83 24.50
C ASP A 479 -17.18 -2.12 23.95
N GLU A 480 -16.07 -1.98 23.20
CA GLU A 480 -15.28 -3.03 22.52
C GLU A 480 -15.12 -4.31 23.34
N LEU A 481 -14.76 -4.16 24.62
CA LEU A 481 -14.49 -5.28 25.52
C LEU A 481 -15.70 -6.18 25.78
N ASP A 482 -16.90 -5.62 25.84
CA ASP A 482 -18.12 -6.38 26.12
C ASP A 482 -18.81 -6.82 24.83
N GLU A 483 -18.65 -6.04 23.74
CA GLU A 483 -19.00 -6.45 22.36
C GLU A 483 -18.25 -7.73 21.96
N LEU A 484 -16.92 -7.72 22.00
CA LEU A 484 -16.08 -8.86 21.59
C LEU A 484 -16.20 -10.06 22.53
N ARG A 485 -16.41 -9.85 23.84
CA ARG A 485 -16.66 -10.95 24.79
C ARG A 485 -18.01 -11.62 24.55
N SER A 486 -19.06 -10.85 24.29
CA SER A 486 -20.39 -11.42 24.01
C SER A 486 -20.44 -12.14 22.67
N PHE A 487 -19.73 -11.64 21.65
CA PHE A 487 -19.46 -12.40 20.40
C PHE A 487 -18.69 -13.71 20.67
N SER A 488 -17.64 -13.66 21.48
CA SER A 488 -16.82 -14.85 21.81
C SER A 488 -17.63 -15.94 22.53
N LEU A 489 -18.60 -15.57 23.38
CA LEU A 489 -19.52 -16.54 23.99
C LEU A 489 -20.46 -17.18 22.95
N PHE A 490 -21.02 -16.41 22.01
CA PHE A 490 -21.80 -16.99 20.91
C PHE A 490 -20.96 -17.96 20.08
N ARG A 491 -19.69 -17.62 19.81
CA ARG A 491 -18.74 -18.49 19.11
C ARG A 491 -18.34 -19.75 19.88
N LEU A 492 -18.25 -19.70 21.21
CA LEU A 492 -18.07 -20.89 22.03
C LEU A 492 -19.26 -21.85 21.92
N ALA A 493 -20.49 -21.35 21.88
CA ALA A 493 -21.66 -22.18 21.67
C ALA A 493 -21.62 -22.87 20.30
N LEU A 494 -21.31 -22.11 19.24
CA LEU A 494 -21.13 -22.64 17.88
C LEU A 494 -20.00 -23.70 17.80
N THR A 495 -18.86 -23.43 18.44
CA THR A 495 -17.70 -24.35 18.51
C THR A 495 -18.06 -25.65 19.24
N ALA A 496 -18.76 -25.57 20.37
CA ALA A 496 -19.26 -26.73 21.10
C ALA A 496 -20.30 -27.52 20.28
N ALA A 497 -21.11 -26.84 19.48
CA ALA A 497 -22.11 -27.45 18.61
C ALA A 497 -21.49 -28.24 17.45
N TYR A 498 -20.45 -27.68 16.79
CA TYR A 498 -19.64 -28.41 15.80
C TYR A 498 -18.90 -29.61 16.41
N GLN A 499 -18.43 -29.51 17.66
CA GLN A 499 -17.88 -30.65 18.42
C GLN A 499 -18.95 -31.68 18.87
N GLY A 500 -20.23 -31.48 18.54
CA GLY A 500 -21.32 -32.40 18.88
C GLY A 500 -21.75 -32.37 20.35
N MET A 501 -21.60 -31.21 21.01
CA MET A 501 -21.94 -31.02 22.44
C MET A 501 -23.13 -30.05 22.62
N PRO A 502 -24.36 -30.40 22.19
CA PRO A 502 -25.50 -29.48 22.17
C PRO A 502 -25.93 -28.98 23.56
N GLU A 503 -25.81 -29.81 24.60
CA GLU A 503 -26.09 -29.38 25.99
C GLU A 503 -25.12 -28.26 26.44
N VAL A 504 -23.85 -28.32 26.00
CA VAL A 504 -22.84 -27.28 26.30
C VAL A 504 -23.12 -26.02 25.49
N ALA A 505 -23.50 -26.15 24.22
CA ALA A 505 -23.87 -25.00 23.39
C ALA A 505 -25.05 -24.22 23.99
N ALA A 506 -26.10 -24.92 24.44
CA ALA A 506 -27.24 -24.31 25.11
C ALA A 506 -26.85 -23.62 26.45
N ASP A 507 -26.09 -24.29 27.32
CA ASP A 507 -25.58 -23.72 28.58
C ASP A 507 -24.75 -22.43 28.35
N VAL A 508 -24.00 -22.35 27.23
CA VAL A 508 -23.21 -21.16 26.86
C VAL A 508 -24.10 -20.00 26.39
N ILE A 509 -25.17 -20.26 25.62
CA ILE A 509 -26.14 -19.23 25.23
C ILE A 509 -26.93 -18.70 26.46
N ASP A 510 -27.34 -19.57 27.38
CA ASP A 510 -27.97 -19.17 28.65
C ASP A 510 -27.01 -18.31 29.52
N SER A 511 -25.71 -18.62 29.48
CA SER A 511 -24.66 -17.84 30.13
C SER A 511 -24.45 -16.47 29.48
N LEU A 512 -24.47 -16.39 28.14
CA LEU A 512 -24.42 -15.15 27.35
C LEU A 512 -25.61 -14.24 27.69
N ALA A 513 -26.83 -14.76 27.62
CA ALA A 513 -28.06 -14.06 28.01
C ALA A 513 -28.03 -13.53 29.45
N THR A 514 -27.41 -14.27 30.37
CA THR A 514 -27.28 -13.90 31.78
C THR A 514 -26.19 -12.85 32.02
N THR A 515 -25.12 -12.84 31.22
CA THR A 515 -23.93 -12.01 31.43
C THR A 515 -24.00 -10.69 30.66
N TYR A 516 -24.52 -10.72 29.42
CA TYR A 516 -24.63 -9.57 28.52
C TYR A 516 -26.07 -9.40 27.98
N PRO A 517 -27.08 -9.19 28.86
CA PRO A 517 -28.51 -9.22 28.49
C PRO A 517 -28.97 -8.09 27.55
N ASP A 518 -28.14 -7.08 27.31
CA ASP A 518 -28.40 -5.98 26.37
C ASP A 518 -27.55 -6.11 25.07
N SER A 519 -26.76 -7.18 24.91
CA SER A 519 -25.94 -7.42 23.72
C SER A 519 -26.76 -7.89 22.52
N ILE A 520 -26.34 -7.51 21.31
CA ILE A 520 -26.89 -8.06 20.07
C ILE A 520 -26.56 -9.56 19.91
N TYR A 521 -25.45 -10.03 20.48
CA TYR A 521 -25.04 -11.43 20.35
C TYR A 521 -25.85 -12.40 21.22
N ASP A 522 -26.53 -11.94 22.29
CA ASP A 522 -27.58 -12.74 22.92
C ASP A 522 -28.71 -13.00 21.90
N GLN A 523 -29.22 -11.95 21.24
CA GLN A 523 -30.32 -12.08 20.28
C GLN A 523 -29.95 -12.96 19.06
N VAL A 524 -28.71 -12.84 18.56
CA VAL A 524 -28.13 -13.78 17.56
C VAL A 524 -28.11 -15.22 18.11
N GLY A 525 -27.63 -15.40 19.35
CA GLY A 525 -27.56 -16.70 20.02
C GLY A 525 -28.93 -17.36 20.26
N GLN A 526 -29.95 -16.59 20.64
CA GLN A 526 -31.33 -17.08 20.78
C GLN A 526 -31.94 -17.45 19.42
N ALA A 527 -31.67 -16.67 18.36
CA ALA A 527 -32.14 -16.96 17.00
C ALA A 527 -31.51 -18.24 16.44
N TRP A 528 -30.22 -18.44 16.67
CA TRP A 528 -29.48 -19.66 16.35
C TRP A 528 -30.00 -20.88 17.14
N LEU A 529 -30.05 -20.77 18.47
CA LEU A 529 -30.40 -21.89 19.37
C LEU A 529 -31.82 -22.41 19.12
N ALA A 530 -32.77 -21.51 18.85
CA ALA A 530 -34.16 -21.89 18.58
C ALA A 530 -34.34 -22.83 17.38
N VAL A 531 -33.47 -22.72 16.35
CA VAL A 531 -33.46 -23.64 15.21
C VAL A 531 -32.63 -24.88 15.51
N TYR A 532 -31.47 -24.72 16.16
CA TYR A 532 -30.61 -25.85 16.52
C TYR A 532 -31.30 -26.87 17.44
N GLU A 533 -32.13 -26.42 18.40
CA GLU A 533 -32.93 -27.32 19.26
C GLU A 533 -34.10 -28.02 18.54
N GLU A 534 -34.70 -27.41 17.52
CA GLU A 534 -35.84 -28.03 16.78
C GLU A 534 -35.35 -29.01 15.69
N GLU A 535 -34.30 -28.64 14.95
CA GLU A 535 -33.88 -29.35 13.73
C GLU A 535 -32.60 -30.19 13.91
N ASN A 536 -31.75 -29.86 14.91
CA ASN A 536 -30.40 -30.43 15.07
C ASN A 536 -29.56 -30.27 13.77
N ASP A 537 -29.70 -29.11 13.13
CA ASP A 537 -29.08 -28.74 11.86
C ASP A 537 -28.30 -27.44 12.07
N LEU A 538 -26.99 -27.47 11.81
CA LEU A 538 -26.08 -26.34 12.07
C LEU A 538 -26.15 -25.30 10.96
N ASP A 539 -26.39 -25.72 9.73
CA ASP A 539 -26.44 -24.85 8.55
C ASP A 539 -27.76 -24.07 8.54
N ALA A 540 -28.86 -24.72 8.93
CA ALA A 540 -30.13 -24.06 9.20
C ALA A 540 -30.04 -23.07 10.38
N ALA A 541 -29.36 -23.45 11.47
CA ALA A 541 -29.18 -22.58 12.63
C ALA A 541 -28.29 -21.36 12.34
N CYS A 542 -27.18 -21.54 11.62
CA CYS A 542 -26.35 -20.43 11.16
C CYS A 542 -27.08 -19.58 10.11
N SER A 543 -27.87 -20.17 9.21
CA SER A 543 -28.71 -19.40 8.28
C SER A 543 -29.70 -18.48 9.01
N ALA A 544 -30.29 -18.95 10.12
CA ALA A 544 -31.17 -18.13 10.95
C ALA A 544 -30.41 -17.02 11.70
N ALA A 545 -29.20 -17.31 12.20
CA ALA A 545 -28.33 -16.34 12.85
C ALA A 545 -27.87 -15.23 11.88
N ASN A 546 -27.47 -15.61 10.67
CA ASN A 546 -27.00 -14.69 9.63
C ASN A 546 -28.15 -13.87 9.04
N GLN A 547 -29.35 -14.44 8.90
CA GLN A 547 -30.55 -13.67 8.55
C GLN A 547 -30.87 -12.62 9.63
N PHE A 548 -30.78 -12.98 10.92
CA PHE A 548 -30.94 -12.00 12.00
C PHE A 548 -29.87 -10.91 11.94
N ALA A 549 -28.62 -11.25 11.62
CA ALA A 549 -27.54 -10.26 11.45
C ALA A 549 -27.77 -9.34 10.23
N ALA A 550 -28.29 -9.86 9.12
CA ALA A 550 -28.65 -9.06 7.94
C ALA A 550 -29.82 -8.09 8.23
N ASP A 551 -30.80 -8.52 9.03
CA ASP A 551 -31.89 -7.65 9.50
C ASP A 551 -31.45 -6.65 10.59
N ASN A 552 -30.27 -6.83 11.20
CA ASN A 552 -29.74 -5.99 12.29
C ASN A 552 -28.22 -5.74 12.11
N PRO A 553 -27.79 -4.86 11.17
CA PRO A 553 -26.40 -4.73 10.71
C PRO A 553 -25.32 -4.57 11.78
N ALA A 554 -25.64 -3.96 12.92
CA ALA A 554 -24.77 -3.88 14.08
C ALA A 554 -24.16 -5.24 14.52
N ALA A 555 -24.80 -6.37 14.20
CA ALA A 555 -24.27 -7.71 14.50
C ALA A 555 -22.96 -8.05 13.75
N TYR A 556 -22.67 -7.37 12.64
CA TYR A 556 -21.41 -7.51 11.87
C TYR A 556 -20.64 -6.18 11.73
N GLU A 557 -21.31 -5.02 11.68
CA GLU A 557 -20.64 -3.70 11.67
C GLU A 557 -19.73 -3.51 12.89
N ILE A 558 -20.12 -4.06 14.06
CA ILE A 558 -19.32 -4.07 15.29
C ILE A 558 -17.99 -4.82 15.13
N LEU A 559 -17.90 -5.77 14.18
CA LEU A 559 -16.71 -6.57 13.88
C LEU A 559 -15.89 -5.98 12.72
N ALA A 560 -16.51 -5.19 11.83
CA ALA A 560 -15.83 -4.52 10.72
C ALA A 560 -15.21 -3.16 11.10
N ASP A 561 -15.70 -2.48 12.15
CA ASP A 561 -15.17 -1.19 12.63
C ASP A 561 -13.86 -1.34 13.42
N TYR A 562 -12.81 -1.79 12.72
CA TYR A 562 -11.43 -1.92 13.22
C TYR A 562 -10.37 -1.41 12.22
N GLY A 563 -10.74 -0.57 11.26
CA GLY A 563 -9.80 0.07 10.32
C GLY A 563 -9.27 -0.86 9.21
N TYR A 564 -8.74 -0.24 8.15
CA TYR A 564 -8.60 -0.90 6.85
C TYR A 564 -7.62 -2.09 6.78
N ALA A 565 -6.69 -2.27 7.72
CA ALA A 565 -5.76 -3.42 7.71
C ALA A 565 -6.31 -4.66 8.42
N ASN A 566 -7.58 -4.64 8.83
CA ASN A 566 -8.28 -5.74 9.48
C ASN A 566 -9.39 -6.32 8.59
N PRO A 567 -9.83 -7.57 8.81
CA PRO A 567 -10.82 -8.20 7.95
C PRO A 567 -12.16 -7.45 7.92
N SER A 568 -12.77 -7.39 6.74
CA SER A 568 -14.18 -7.05 6.60
C SER A 568 -15.05 -8.16 7.20
N PHE A 569 -16.26 -7.80 7.65
CA PHE A 569 -17.25 -8.74 8.17
C PHE A 569 -18.61 -8.49 7.52
N THR A 570 -19.24 -9.55 7.05
CA THR A 570 -20.60 -9.54 6.52
C THR A 570 -21.59 -10.15 7.52
N ALA A 571 -22.89 -10.08 7.21
CA ALA A 571 -23.91 -10.82 7.94
C ALA A 571 -23.70 -12.36 7.88
N GLY A 572 -23.08 -12.87 6.82
CA GLY A 572 -22.75 -14.30 6.67
C GLY A 572 -21.61 -14.74 7.58
N ASP A 573 -20.69 -13.83 7.89
CA ASP A 573 -19.54 -14.13 8.75
C ASP A 573 -19.90 -14.34 10.20
N VAL A 574 -21.06 -13.85 10.67
CA VAL A 574 -21.46 -13.92 12.09
C VAL A 574 -21.53 -15.38 12.57
N CYS A 575 -22.16 -16.26 11.79
CA CYS A 575 -22.23 -17.70 12.01
C CYS A 575 -21.86 -18.44 10.70
N PRO A 576 -20.58 -18.78 10.48
CA PRO A 576 -20.19 -19.53 9.29
C PRO A 576 -20.73 -20.96 9.39
N ALA A 577 -21.42 -21.40 8.34
CA ALA A 577 -21.60 -22.82 8.05
C ALA A 577 -20.24 -23.42 7.66
N LEU A 578 -19.93 -24.61 8.14
CA LEU A 578 -18.65 -25.29 7.89
C LEU A 578 -18.93 -26.64 7.19
N ASP A 579 -18.69 -26.69 5.89
CA ASP A 579 -18.85 -27.91 5.09
C ASP A 579 -17.73 -28.91 5.39
N PHE A 580 -18.06 -30.04 6.03
CA PHE A 580 -17.09 -31.12 6.31
C PHE A 580 -17.19 -32.24 5.27
N GLU A 581 -16.16 -32.38 4.44
CA GLU A 581 -15.90 -33.59 3.65
C GLU A 581 -15.76 -34.80 4.60
N THR A 582 -16.82 -35.61 4.70
CA THR A 582 -16.93 -36.68 5.72
C THR A 582 -16.03 -37.89 5.43
N THR A 583 -14.74 -37.74 5.72
CA THR A 583 -13.69 -38.76 5.56
C THR A 583 -13.87 -39.97 6.48
N SER A 584 -14.75 -40.90 6.06
CA SER A 584 -15.13 -42.06 6.87
C SER A 584 -13.96 -43.04 7.12
N LEU A 585 -13.51 -43.12 8.38
CA LEU A 585 -12.40 -44.00 8.81
C LEU A 585 -12.76 -45.50 8.79
N GLY A 586 -12.73 -46.09 7.59
CA GLY A 586 -13.06 -47.50 7.33
C GLY A 586 -11.92 -48.50 7.60
N VAL A 587 -11.65 -48.86 8.86
CA VAL A 587 -10.58 -49.82 9.21
C VAL A 587 -10.91 -51.27 8.82
N GLY A 588 -10.50 -51.66 7.61
CA GLY A 588 -9.92 -52.97 7.28
C GLY A 588 -10.80 -54.25 7.43
N SER A 589 -11.23 -54.80 6.29
CA SER A 589 -11.41 -56.26 6.15
C SER A 589 -11.07 -56.76 4.76
N ALA A 590 -10.63 -58.02 4.68
CA ALA A 590 -9.78 -58.53 3.61
C ALA A 590 -10.51 -58.93 2.32
N LEU A 591 -9.72 -59.02 1.24
CA LEU A 591 -10.07 -59.45 -0.10
C LEU A 591 -11.04 -60.65 -0.15
N THR A 592 -12.07 -60.56 -1.00
CA THR A 592 -12.40 -61.69 -1.91
C THR A 592 -13.01 -61.23 -3.23
N THR A 593 -12.13 -61.07 -4.22
CA THR A 593 -12.34 -61.14 -5.68
C THR A 593 -13.73 -61.54 -6.22
N THR A 594 -14.35 -60.65 -7.00
CA THR A 594 -14.96 -61.02 -8.30
C THR A 594 -14.67 -59.98 -9.38
N THR A 595 -13.70 -60.31 -10.23
CA THR A 595 -13.68 -60.08 -11.69
C THR A 595 -13.89 -58.66 -12.24
N PRO A 596 -12.92 -58.10 -13.00
CA PRO A 596 -13.09 -56.79 -13.63
C PRO A 596 -14.17 -56.83 -14.73
N VAL A 597 -15.02 -55.81 -14.75
CA VAL A 597 -15.64 -55.34 -15.99
C VAL A 597 -14.68 -54.35 -16.62
N THR A 598 -14.40 -54.51 -17.91
CA THR A 598 -13.39 -53.72 -18.62
C THR A 598 -13.79 -52.24 -18.66
N GLU A 599 -13.07 -51.39 -17.92
CA GLU A 599 -13.01 -49.97 -18.27
C GLU A 599 -12.51 -49.88 -19.71
N THR A 600 -13.38 -49.36 -20.56
CA THR A 600 -13.15 -49.38 -22.00
C THR A 600 -12.24 -48.21 -22.32
N THR A 601 -11.02 -48.54 -22.74
CA THR A 601 -10.01 -47.57 -23.19
C THR A 601 -10.67 -46.55 -24.12
N PRO A 602 -10.67 -45.24 -23.79
CA PRO A 602 -11.01 -44.21 -24.75
C PRO A 602 -10.11 -44.40 -25.98
N ALA A 603 -10.72 -44.59 -27.15
CA ALA A 603 -9.96 -44.94 -28.34
C ALA A 603 -9.18 -43.72 -28.83
N SER A 604 -7.93 -43.93 -29.24
CA SER A 604 -7.17 -42.93 -29.98
C SER A 604 -7.76 -42.74 -31.38
N SER A 605 -8.64 -41.75 -31.55
CA SER A 605 -8.79 -40.93 -32.76
C SER A 605 -9.96 -39.93 -32.68
N ALA A 606 -9.66 -38.63 -32.51
CA ALA A 606 -10.24 -37.47 -33.23
C ALA A 606 -10.29 -36.19 -32.34
N GLY A 607 -9.18 -35.43 -32.31
CA GLY A 607 -9.08 -34.13 -31.62
C GLY A 607 -8.95 -34.24 -30.08
N GLY A 608 -7.98 -33.62 -29.43
CA GLY A 608 -6.84 -32.84 -29.97
C GLY A 608 -6.26 -31.84 -28.97
N LEU A 609 -7.11 -31.33 -28.07
CA LEU A 609 -6.80 -30.24 -27.16
C LEU A 609 -5.85 -30.66 -26.01
N PRO A 610 -5.04 -29.73 -25.49
CA PRO A 610 -4.16 -29.97 -24.35
C PRO A 610 -4.94 -30.10 -23.02
N THR A 611 -4.22 -30.51 -21.97
CA THR A 611 -4.71 -30.47 -20.58
C THR A 611 -4.66 -29.05 -20.04
N CYS A 612 -5.62 -28.69 -19.19
CA CYS A 612 -5.58 -27.44 -18.42
C CYS A 612 -4.29 -27.33 -17.59
N PRO A 613 -3.68 -26.14 -17.50
CA PRO A 613 -2.73 -25.76 -16.44
C PRO A 613 -3.30 -25.93 -15.03
N ALA A 614 -2.44 -25.83 -14.01
CA ALA A 614 -2.84 -25.81 -12.61
C ALA A 614 -3.08 -24.39 -12.06
N ASP A 615 -2.47 -23.42 -12.73
CA ASP A 615 -2.18 -22.04 -12.33
C ASP A 615 -2.04 -21.18 -13.62
N LEU A 616 -1.80 -19.87 -13.47
CA LEU A 616 -1.66 -18.96 -14.62
C LEU A 616 -0.35 -19.16 -15.40
N SER A 617 0.78 -19.36 -14.70
CA SER A 617 2.11 -19.48 -15.32
C SER A 617 2.28 -20.74 -16.19
N GLY A 618 1.35 -21.70 -16.15
CA GLY A 618 1.26 -22.80 -17.10
C GLY A 618 0.49 -22.49 -18.41
N TYR A 619 -0.20 -21.35 -18.54
CA TYR A 619 -0.88 -20.96 -19.79
C TYR A 619 0.09 -20.59 -20.93
N PRO A 620 1.21 -19.85 -20.70
CA PRO A 620 2.23 -19.54 -21.71
C PRO A 620 2.65 -20.73 -22.60
N ASP A 621 2.86 -21.91 -22.00
CA ASP A 621 3.27 -23.14 -22.69
C ASP A 621 2.14 -23.87 -23.44
N VAL A 622 0.89 -23.70 -22.99
CA VAL A 622 -0.24 -24.55 -23.39
C VAL A 622 -1.07 -23.93 -24.50
N LEU A 623 -1.17 -22.59 -24.56
CA LEU A 623 -1.98 -21.89 -25.54
C LEU A 623 -1.51 -22.07 -27.01
N PRO A 624 -0.21 -22.13 -27.35
CA PRO A 624 0.22 -22.44 -28.73
C PRO A 624 -0.27 -23.82 -29.22
N ALA A 625 -0.29 -24.83 -28.34
CA ALA A 625 -0.81 -26.15 -28.65
C ALA A 625 -2.36 -26.17 -28.73
N LEU A 626 -3.03 -25.31 -27.98
CA LEU A 626 -4.48 -25.08 -28.12
C LEU A 626 -4.80 -24.44 -29.48
N LEU A 627 -4.06 -23.41 -29.89
CA LEU A 627 -4.23 -22.71 -31.16
C LEU A 627 -4.03 -23.63 -32.37
N GLU A 628 -2.98 -24.47 -32.38
CA GLU A 628 -2.79 -25.49 -33.44
C GLU A 628 -3.96 -26.49 -33.46
N ALA A 629 -4.41 -26.96 -32.28
CA ALA A 629 -5.46 -27.97 -32.17
C ALA A 629 -6.87 -27.44 -32.49
N ALA A 630 -7.13 -26.15 -32.25
CA ALA A 630 -8.36 -25.44 -32.63
C ALA A 630 -8.33 -24.97 -34.08
N ALA A 631 -7.15 -24.72 -34.65
CA ALA A 631 -6.93 -24.15 -35.98
C ALA A 631 -7.73 -22.85 -36.22
N GLY A 632 -7.74 -21.96 -35.21
CA GLY A 632 -8.48 -20.68 -35.23
C GLY A 632 -10.00 -20.78 -34.98
N ASP A 633 -10.54 -21.95 -34.63
CA ASP A 633 -11.96 -22.07 -34.25
C ASP A 633 -12.18 -21.50 -32.84
N GLU A 634 -12.56 -20.21 -32.77
CA GLU A 634 -12.88 -19.45 -31.55
C GLU A 634 -13.72 -20.25 -30.54
N LEU A 635 -14.72 -20.99 -31.01
CA LEU A 635 -15.64 -21.73 -30.13
C LEU A 635 -14.94 -22.90 -29.44
N ILE A 636 -13.91 -23.49 -30.05
CA ILE A 636 -13.08 -24.54 -29.44
C ILE A 636 -12.19 -23.94 -28.35
N ILE A 637 -11.64 -22.74 -28.59
CA ILE A 637 -10.80 -21.99 -27.64
C ILE A 637 -11.64 -21.57 -26.42
N GLU A 638 -12.78 -20.91 -26.65
CA GLU A 638 -13.73 -20.49 -25.59
C GLU A 638 -14.19 -21.68 -24.75
N THR A 639 -14.55 -22.79 -25.39
CA THR A 639 -14.99 -24.02 -24.70
C THR A 639 -13.88 -24.62 -23.84
N TRP A 640 -12.61 -24.51 -24.25
CA TRP A 640 -11.48 -25.01 -23.49
C TRP A 640 -11.13 -24.11 -22.30
N LEU A 641 -11.03 -22.79 -22.49
CA LEU A 641 -10.76 -21.83 -21.40
C LEU A 641 -11.81 -21.95 -20.28
N ARG A 642 -13.10 -22.03 -20.65
CA ARG A 642 -14.21 -22.27 -19.71
C ARG A 642 -14.20 -23.66 -19.07
N GLN A 643 -13.62 -24.67 -19.72
CA GLN A 643 -13.41 -26.00 -19.11
C GLN A 643 -12.28 -25.98 -18.07
N CYS A 644 -11.33 -25.06 -18.21
CA CYS A 644 -10.19 -24.88 -17.30
C CYS A 644 -10.42 -23.79 -16.23
N ASP A 645 -11.65 -23.24 -16.14
CA ASP A 645 -12.06 -22.13 -15.24
C ASP A 645 -11.21 -20.85 -15.33
N ALA A 646 -10.52 -20.66 -16.46
CA ALA A 646 -9.79 -19.43 -16.80
C ALA A 646 -10.65 -18.42 -17.58
N MET A 647 -11.94 -18.71 -17.77
CA MET A 647 -12.91 -17.81 -18.42
C MET A 647 -14.33 -18.11 -17.92
N SER A 648 -15.11 -17.07 -17.64
CA SER A 648 -16.54 -17.16 -17.30
C SER A 648 -17.37 -16.25 -18.23
N ASP A 649 -18.58 -15.84 -17.82
CA ASP A 649 -19.34 -14.76 -18.48
C ASP A 649 -18.98 -13.36 -17.93
N GLU A 650 -18.13 -13.30 -16.89
CA GLU A 650 -17.86 -12.11 -16.05
C GLU A 650 -16.35 -11.87 -15.81
N ARG A 651 -15.46 -12.80 -16.20
CA ARG A 651 -13.99 -12.68 -16.13
C ARG A 651 -13.30 -13.47 -17.24
N GLY A 652 -12.11 -13.02 -17.63
CA GLY A 652 -11.20 -13.70 -18.56
C GLY A 652 -11.71 -13.78 -20.00
N GLY A 653 -10.81 -14.10 -20.94
CA GLY A 653 -11.15 -14.21 -22.35
C GLY A 653 -9.97 -14.35 -23.30
N PHE A 654 -10.26 -14.18 -24.58
CA PHE A 654 -9.27 -14.09 -25.66
C PHE A 654 -9.87 -13.34 -26.86
N VAL A 655 -9.01 -12.87 -27.77
CA VAL A 655 -9.39 -12.35 -29.09
C VAL A 655 -8.34 -12.75 -30.14
N LEU A 656 -8.78 -12.91 -31.39
CA LEU A 656 -7.91 -13.04 -32.55
C LEU A 656 -8.00 -11.76 -33.39
N LEU A 657 -6.88 -11.10 -33.64
CA LEU A 657 -6.79 -9.85 -34.42
C LEU A 657 -5.35 -9.63 -34.91
N ASP A 658 -5.15 -8.73 -35.86
CA ASP A 658 -3.82 -8.34 -36.37
C ASP A 658 -3.30 -7.19 -35.48
N ALA A 659 -2.37 -7.48 -34.55
CA ALA A 659 -1.90 -6.53 -33.53
C ALA A 659 -0.60 -5.80 -33.92
N ASN A 660 0.07 -6.27 -34.98
CA ASN A 660 1.37 -5.75 -35.45
C ASN A 660 1.34 -5.20 -36.91
N ASP A 661 0.17 -5.21 -37.59
CA ASP A 661 -0.07 -4.81 -39.00
C ASP A 661 0.78 -5.60 -40.02
N ASP A 662 1.16 -6.86 -39.72
CA ASP A 662 1.86 -7.74 -40.68
C ASP A 662 0.91 -8.42 -41.69
N GLY A 663 -0.40 -8.53 -41.35
CA GLY A 663 -1.42 -9.18 -42.17
C GLY A 663 -1.80 -10.61 -41.76
N VAL A 664 -1.34 -11.09 -40.61
CA VAL A 664 -1.71 -12.37 -39.98
C VAL A 664 -2.62 -12.10 -38.75
N GLU A 665 -3.38 -13.10 -38.32
CA GLU A 665 -4.16 -13.03 -37.08
C GLU A 665 -3.26 -13.46 -35.90
N ASP A 666 -2.95 -12.53 -35.01
CA ASP A 666 -2.34 -12.74 -33.70
C ASP A 666 -3.40 -13.23 -32.70
N ALA A 667 -2.95 -13.75 -31.55
CA ALA A 667 -3.84 -14.25 -30.49
C ALA A 667 -3.51 -13.62 -29.14
N ILE A 668 -4.47 -12.91 -28.57
CA ILE A 668 -4.35 -12.24 -27.26
C ILE A 668 -5.27 -12.96 -26.28
N PHE A 669 -4.71 -13.40 -25.15
CA PHE A 669 -5.42 -14.11 -24.09
C PHE A 669 -5.32 -13.37 -22.77
N TRP A 670 -6.42 -13.30 -22.02
CA TRP A 670 -6.41 -12.91 -20.63
C TRP A 670 -7.07 -14.02 -19.80
N PRO A 671 -6.35 -15.10 -19.45
CA PRO A 671 -6.90 -16.12 -18.56
C PRO A 671 -7.15 -15.50 -17.17
N THR A 672 -8.24 -15.90 -16.51
CA THR A 672 -8.55 -15.42 -15.15
C THR A 672 -9.15 -16.53 -14.29
N VAL A 673 -8.36 -17.00 -13.33
CA VAL A 673 -8.73 -17.98 -12.30
C VAL A 673 -9.29 -17.28 -11.06
N VAL A 674 -9.65 -18.04 -10.02
CA VAL A 674 -10.04 -17.52 -8.69
C VAL A 674 -9.25 -18.25 -7.61
N SER A 675 -8.69 -17.51 -6.64
CA SER A 675 -7.99 -18.06 -5.48
C SER A 675 -8.21 -17.21 -4.23
N ASP A 676 -7.95 -17.77 -3.04
CA ASP A 676 -8.00 -17.06 -1.75
C ASP A 676 -6.95 -15.92 -1.63
N LEU A 677 -6.06 -15.79 -2.62
CA LEU A 677 -4.97 -14.80 -2.69
C LEU A 677 -5.10 -13.86 -3.90
N GLY A 678 -6.09 -14.07 -4.76
CA GLY A 678 -6.28 -13.29 -5.98
C GLY A 678 -6.68 -11.85 -5.70
N PHE A 679 -6.05 -10.91 -6.40
CA PHE A 679 -6.16 -9.48 -6.09
C PHE A 679 -7.40 -8.81 -6.69
N GLY A 680 -8.24 -9.50 -7.46
CA GLY A 680 -9.42 -8.96 -8.13
C GLY A 680 -10.76 -9.21 -7.41
N PRO A 681 -11.89 -8.84 -8.05
CA PRO A 681 -13.23 -9.12 -7.53
C PRO A 681 -13.43 -10.60 -7.22
N ASP A 682 -14.07 -10.92 -6.10
CA ASP A 682 -14.33 -12.30 -5.63
C ASP A 682 -13.09 -13.22 -5.59
N GLY A 683 -11.87 -12.66 -5.46
CA GLY A 683 -10.61 -13.42 -5.48
C GLY A 683 -10.11 -13.77 -6.89
N ALA A 684 -10.61 -13.08 -7.93
CA ALA A 684 -10.14 -13.26 -9.29
C ALA A 684 -8.66 -12.87 -9.44
N GLN A 685 -7.91 -13.65 -10.21
CA GLN A 685 -6.51 -13.39 -10.53
C GLN A 685 -6.28 -13.80 -11.98
N GLY A 686 -5.65 -12.93 -12.76
CA GLY A 686 -5.43 -13.15 -14.19
C GLY A 686 -4.08 -12.70 -14.69
N ASP A 687 -3.98 -12.69 -16.00
CA ASP A 687 -2.75 -12.54 -16.76
C ASP A 687 -3.07 -11.92 -18.14
N LEU A 688 -2.08 -11.46 -18.90
CA LEU A 688 -2.26 -11.01 -20.28
C LEU A 688 -1.12 -11.49 -21.19
N LEU A 689 -1.46 -12.42 -22.08
CA LEU A 689 -0.52 -13.10 -22.97
C LEU A 689 -0.80 -12.73 -24.43
N ILE A 690 0.20 -12.19 -25.11
CA ILE A 690 0.11 -11.78 -26.52
C ILE A 690 0.99 -12.70 -27.37
N TYR A 691 0.40 -13.39 -28.34
CA TYR A 691 1.12 -14.26 -29.28
C TYR A 691 1.01 -13.73 -30.70
N HIS A 692 2.16 -13.50 -31.36
CA HIS A 692 2.17 -13.16 -32.78
C HIS A 692 1.95 -14.39 -33.66
N GLY A 693 1.10 -14.25 -34.67
CA GLY A 693 0.78 -15.28 -35.65
C GLY A 693 1.80 -15.33 -36.78
N SER A 694 2.18 -16.53 -37.22
CA SER A 694 3.08 -16.74 -38.35
C SER A 694 2.36 -17.22 -39.61
N GLY A 695 2.86 -16.79 -40.78
CA GLY A 695 2.27 -17.11 -42.10
C GLY A 695 2.30 -18.59 -42.53
N ASP A 696 2.78 -19.52 -41.69
CA ASP A 696 2.63 -20.97 -41.85
C ASP A 696 1.68 -21.62 -40.81
N GLY A 697 1.20 -20.86 -39.83
CA GLY A 697 0.16 -21.23 -38.86
C GLY A 697 0.66 -21.51 -37.43
N SER A 698 1.93 -21.27 -37.11
CA SER A 698 2.39 -21.24 -35.71
C SER A 698 2.10 -19.89 -35.03
N TYR A 699 2.22 -19.87 -33.70
CA TYR A 699 2.14 -18.68 -32.87
C TYR A 699 3.37 -18.64 -31.95
N GLU A 700 3.93 -17.46 -31.71
CA GLU A 700 5.12 -17.22 -30.89
C GLU A 700 4.79 -16.15 -29.83
N LEU A 701 5.23 -16.34 -28.59
CA LEU A 701 4.91 -15.43 -27.47
C LEU A 701 5.67 -14.11 -27.66
N ALA A 702 4.94 -12.99 -27.73
CA ALA A 702 5.47 -11.65 -28.00
C ALA A 702 5.39 -10.72 -26.78
N ALA A 703 4.45 -10.95 -25.86
CA ALA A 703 4.44 -10.33 -24.53
C ALA A 703 3.74 -11.23 -23.50
N ASP A 704 4.20 -11.12 -22.26
CA ASP A 704 3.70 -11.79 -21.05
C ASP A 704 3.63 -10.70 -19.97
N GLU A 705 2.45 -10.10 -19.80
CA GLU A 705 2.22 -8.91 -18.97
C GLU A 705 1.42 -9.32 -17.72
N MET A 706 2.11 -9.82 -16.70
CA MET A 706 1.52 -10.29 -15.43
C MET A 706 0.59 -9.25 -14.79
N VAL A 707 -0.66 -9.64 -14.51
CA VAL A 707 -1.71 -8.73 -14.01
C VAL A 707 -2.07 -9.00 -12.55
N TYR A 708 -1.77 -8.06 -11.64
CA TYR A 708 -2.22 -8.15 -10.24
C TYR A 708 -3.70 -7.73 -10.08
N GLY A 709 -4.62 -8.63 -10.40
CA GLY A 709 -6.07 -8.45 -10.27
C GLY A 709 -6.86 -9.20 -11.34
N GLN A 710 -8.06 -8.71 -11.66
CA GLN A 710 -8.83 -9.18 -12.82
C GLN A 710 -8.52 -8.32 -14.06
N PRO A 711 -7.89 -8.86 -15.11
CA PRO A 711 -7.81 -8.21 -16.42
C PRO A 711 -9.14 -8.27 -17.17
N ASP A 712 -9.39 -7.25 -18.00
CA ASP A 712 -10.43 -7.25 -19.03
C ASP A 712 -10.05 -6.32 -20.19
N LEU A 713 -10.36 -6.70 -21.43
CA LEU A 713 -9.91 -5.99 -22.63
C LEU A 713 -10.83 -4.79 -22.95
N LEU A 714 -10.28 -3.58 -22.94
CA LEU A 714 -11.04 -2.34 -23.20
C LEU A 714 -11.18 -2.04 -24.70
N ALA A 715 -10.07 -2.10 -25.43
CA ALA A 715 -10.03 -1.74 -26.84
C ALA A 715 -8.80 -2.32 -27.58
N ALA A 716 -8.93 -2.40 -28.90
CA ALA A 716 -7.89 -2.84 -29.83
C ALA A 716 -8.17 -2.15 -31.19
N ASP A 717 -7.49 -1.03 -31.46
CA ASP A 717 -7.70 -0.15 -32.64
C ASP A 717 -6.51 0.84 -32.76
N ASP A 718 -6.49 1.69 -33.79
CA ASP A 718 -5.62 2.89 -33.86
C ASP A 718 -6.14 3.98 -32.89
N LEU A 719 -5.94 3.78 -31.58
CA LEU A 719 -6.50 4.61 -30.52
C LEU A 719 -5.89 6.01 -30.50
N ASN A 720 -4.60 6.13 -30.79
CA ASN A 720 -3.87 7.39 -30.78
C ASN A 720 -3.91 8.14 -32.13
N SER A 721 -4.22 7.45 -33.25
CA SER A 721 -4.25 7.98 -34.62
C SER A 721 -2.89 8.40 -35.22
N ASP A 722 -1.80 7.72 -34.83
CA ASP A 722 -0.52 7.72 -35.54
C ASP A 722 -0.47 6.73 -36.72
N GLY A 723 -1.36 5.73 -36.73
CA GLY A 723 -1.47 4.69 -37.75
C GLY A 723 -0.82 3.35 -37.42
N GLN A 724 -0.42 3.13 -36.16
CA GLN A 724 -0.08 1.83 -35.57
C GLN A 724 -1.34 1.21 -34.92
N PHE A 725 -1.21 0.04 -34.31
CA PHE A 725 -2.31 -0.65 -33.63
C PHE A 725 -2.07 -0.67 -32.12
N ASP A 726 -2.99 -0.06 -31.37
CA ASP A 726 -2.89 0.07 -29.91
C ASP A 726 -3.76 -1.00 -29.22
N LEU A 727 -3.23 -1.65 -28.19
CA LEU A 727 -3.96 -2.58 -27.33
C LEU A 727 -4.17 -1.98 -25.94
N ALA A 728 -5.41 -1.92 -25.46
CA ALA A 728 -5.75 -1.35 -24.16
C ALA A 728 -6.57 -2.30 -23.29
N TRP A 729 -6.18 -2.47 -22.03
CA TRP A 729 -6.89 -3.29 -21.04
C TRP A 729 -7.04 -2.57 -19.70
N GLN A 730 -8.05 -2.99 -18.94
CA GLN A 730 -8.26 -2.58 -17.56
C GLN A 730 -7.84 -3.70 -16.61
N VAL A 731 -7.37 -3.33 -15.42
CA VAL A 731 -7.09 -4.24 -14.31
C VAL A 731 -7.91 -3.80 -13.10
N VAL A 732 -8.77 -4.67 -12.58
CA VAL A 732 -9.50 -4.41 -11.34
C VAL A 732 -8.81 -5.12 -10.18
N GLY A 733 -8.18 -4.33 -9.30
CA GLY A 733 -7.54 -4.78 -8.06
C GLY A 733 -8.32 -4.34 -6.83
N CYS A 734 -8.84 -5.28 -6.04
CA CYS A 734 -9.66 -5.08 -4.86
C CYS A 734 -8.89 -5.39 -3.56
N SER A 735 -9.07 -4.54 -2.55
CA SER A 735 -8.56 -4.77 -1.20
C SER A 735 -9.62 -4.45 -0.15
N ILE A 736 -9.69 -3.20 0.30
CA ILE A 736 -10.80 -2.67 1.13
C ILE A 736 -11.89 -2.05 0.26
N PHE A 737 -11.50 -1.64 -0.94
CA PHE A 737 -12.31 -1.19 -2.06
C PHE A 737 -11.58 -1.60 -3.35
N CYS A 738 -12.26 -1.56 -4.48
CA CYS A 738 -11.68 -1.87 -5.79
C CYS A 738 -11.08 -0.63 -6.46
N VAL A 739 -9.90 -0.80 -7.06
CA VAL A 739 -9.22 0.17 -7.91
C VAL A 739 -9.14 -0.42 -9.31
N LEU A 740 -9.54 0.36 -10.29
CA LEU A 740 -9.38 0.08 -11.71
C LEU A 740 -8.13 0.83 -12.18
N ASP A 741 -7.16 0.12 -12.74
CA ASP A 741 -6.02 0.66 -13.50
C ASP A 741 -6.21 0.41 -15.00
N VAL A 742 -5.58 1.22 -15.86
CA VAL A 742 -5.63 1.05 -17.32
C VAL A 742 -4.24 1.10 -17.93
N GLN A 743 -3.93 0.08 -18.72
CA GLN A 743 -2.72 -0.01 -19.52
C GLN A 743 -3.06 0.12 -21.00
N ILE A 744 -2.14 0.71 -21.77
CA ILE A 744 -2.21 0.83 -23.24
C ILE A 744 -0.81 0.60 -23.79
N VAL A 745 -0.66 -0.33 -24.72
CA VAL A 745 0.61 -0.60 -25.44
C VAL A 745 0.44 -0.46 -26.94
N SER A 746 1.55 -0.15 -27.63
CA SER A 746 1.66 -0.17 -29.10
C SER A 746 2.88 -1.01 -29.49
N TRP A 747 2.78 -1.71 -30.62
CA TRP A 747 3.92 -2.46 -31.19
C TRP A 747 4.87 -1.49 -31.91
N ASN A 748 6.13 -1.37 -31.45
CA ASN A 748 7.11 -0.46 -32.05
C ASN A 748 7.83 -1.06 -33.30
N GLY A 749 7.61 -2.35 -33.57
CA GLY A 749 8.31 -3.15 -34.59
C GLY A 749 9.26 -4.22 -34.04
N GLU A 750 9.52 -4.22 -32.73
CA GLU A 750 10.49 -5.07 -32.02
C GLU A 750 10.00 -5.51 -30.61
N GLU A 751 9.34 -4.62 -29.85
CA GLU A 751 8.61 -4.94 -28.61
C GLU A 751 7.27 -4.15 -28.50
N TYR A 752 6.45 -4.49 -27.49
CA TYR A 752 5.29 -3.70 -27.08
C TYR A 752 5.70 -2.64 -26.05
N GLU A 753 5.62 -1.37 -26.44
CA GLU A 753 5.90 -0.21 -25.58
C GLU A 753 4.60 0.30 -24.93
N SER A 754 4.65 0.67 -23.64
CA SER A 754 3.53 1.35 -22.99
C SER A 754 3.41 2.80 -23.48
N ILE A 755 2.23 3.14 -24.01
CA ILE A 755 1.91 4.46 -24.55
C ILE A 755 0.95 5.23 -23.63
N ILE A 756 0.91 4.91 -22.33
CA ILE A 756 0.15 5.65 -21.32
C ILE A 756 1.04 6.08 -20.14
N GLU A 757 0.88 7.33 -19.70
CA GLU A 757 1.60 7.87 -18.54
C GLU A 757 1.13 7.19 -17.23
N PRO A 758 2.03 6.94 -16.26
CA PRO A 758 1.65 6.26 -15.02
C PRO A 758 0.53 6.93 -14.22
N GLY A 759 -0.34 6.11 -13.62
CA GLY A 759 -1.38 6.57 -12.70
C GLY A 759 -2.76 6.77 -13.34
N ALA A 760 -3.08 6.04 -14.41
CA ALA A 760 -4.42 5.92 -15.00
C ALA A 760 -5.39 5.09 -14.12
N THR A 761 -5.40 5.37 -12.81
CA THR A 761 -6.13 4.64 -11.77
C THR A 761 -7.39 5.36 -11.31
N ILE A 762 -8.44 4.61 -10.97
CA ILE A 762 -9.65 5.14 -10.37
C ILE A 762 -10.31 4.15 -9.39
N ALA A 763 -10.67 4.62 -8.19
CA ALA A 763 -11.37 3.82 -7.19
C ALA A 763 -12.86 3.66 -7.55
N GLU A 764 -13.41 2.45 -7.37
CA GLU A 764 -14.83 2.09 -7.62
C GLU A 764 -15.38 2.70 -8.92
N GLY A 765 -14.67 2.45 -10.02
CA GLY A 765 -14.88 3.15 -11.29
C GLY A 765 -15.01 2.25 -12.51
N ALA A 766 -15.10 2.90 -13.68
CA ALA A 766 -15.18 2.30 -14.99
C ALA A 766 -14.35 3.09 -16.01
N ALA A 767 -13.65 2.38 -16.89
CA ALA A 767 -12.93 2.93 -18.03
C ALA A 767 -13.70 2.71 -19.33
N HIS A 768 -13.54 3.62 -20.30
CA HIS A 768 -13.96 3.42 -21.69
C HIS A 768 -13.24 4.41 -22.61
N PHE A 769 -13.22 4.10 -23.91
CA PHE A 769 -12.78 5.01 -24.97
C PHE A 769 -13.97 5.69 -25.66
N GLU A 770 -13.82 6.97 -26.00
CA GLU A 770 -14.70 7.69 -26.93
C GLU A 770 -13.88 8.62 -27.85
N PRO A 771 -14.39 9.09 -29.00
CA PRO A 771 -13.62 9.94 -29.90
C PRO A 771 -13.26 11.30 -29.27
N VAL A 772 -12.03 11.79 -29.50
CA VAL A 772 -11.60 13.12 -29.02
C VAL A 772 -12.53 14.22 -29.53
N ALA A 773 -12.86 15.19 -28.64
CA ALA A 773 -13.78 16.28 -28.94
C ALA A 773 -13.22 17.27 -29.99
N GLU A 774 -14.09 17.90 -30.79
CA GLU A 774 -13.71 18.77 -31.93
C GLU A 774 -12.85 20.00 -31.54
N ASP A 775 -12.88 20.42 -30.28
CA ASP A 775 -12.09 21.55 -29.73
C ASP A 775 -10.92 21.09 -28.81
N ASP A 776 -10.73 19.78 -28.57
CA ASP A 776 -9.66 19.22 -27.74
C ASP A 776 -8.38 18.95 -28.58
N PRO A 777 -7.17 18.92 -27.97
CA PRO A 777 -5.91 18.90 -28.71
C PRO A 777 -5.37 17.49 -29.06
N GLY A 778 -5.99 16.44 -28.53
CA GLY A 778 -5.59 15.05 -28.82
C GLY A 778 -5.99 14.57 -30.22
N ALA A 779 -5.64 13.32 -30.52
CA ALA A 779 -6.04 12.61 -31.73
C ALA A 779 -6.70 11.26 -31.39
N GLY A 780 -7.39 10.65 -32.35
CA GLY A 780 -8.04 9.35 -32.20
C GLY A 780 -9.16 9.32 -31.13
N GLN A 781 -9.00 8.43 -30.16
CA GLN A 781 -9.85 8.29 -28.98
C GLN A 781 -9.26 9.00 -27.76
N GLN A 782 -10.10 9.34 -26.81
CA GLN A 782 -9.73 9.65 -25.43
C GLN A 782 -10.16 8.51 -24.51
N LEU A 783 -9.29 8.14 -23.57
CA LEU A 783 -9.64 7.28 -22.45
C LEU A 783 -10.35 8.13 -21.39
N VAL A 784 -11.52 7.66 -20.94
CA VAL A 784 -12.35 8.33 -19.95
C VAL A 784 -12.60 7.41 -18.76
N LEU A 785 -12.03 7.79 -17.61
CA LEU A 785 -12.23 7.13 -16.33
C LEU A 785 -13.34 7.84 -15.56
N THR A 786 -14.33 7.11 -15.03
CA THR A 786 -15.39 7.65 -14.16
C THR A 786 -15.51 6.83 -12.88
N GLY A 787 -15.65 7.48 -11.73
CA GLY A 787 -15.57 6.81 -10.41
C GLY A 787 -15.03 7.77 -9.35
N GLY A 788 -14.13 7.30 -8.49
CA GLY A 788 -13.39 8.13 -7.52
C GLY A 788 -13.97 8.15 -6.10
N VAL A 789 -14.93 7.28 -5.79
CA VAL A 789 -15.56 7.19 -4.47
C VAL A 789 -15.52 5.76 -3.97
N SER A 790 -14.56 5.44 -3.11
CA SER A 790 -14.66 4.25 -2.28
C SER A 790 -15.75 4.45 -1.23
N ASP A 791 -16.66 3.47 -1.09
CA ASP A 791 -17.76 3.48 -0.09
C ASP A 791 -17.26 3.25 1.36
N THR A 792 -15.96 3.47 1.62
CA THR A 792 -15.36 3.30 2.95
C THR A 792 -15.71 4.47 3.88
N ALA A 793 -15.87 4.18 5.18
CA ALA A 793 -16.22 5.19 6.17
C ALA A 793 -15.08 6.19 6.51
N GLU A 794 -13.89 6.02 5.92
CA GLU A 794 -12.66 6.72 6.30
C GLU A 794 -12.46 8.07 5.58
N GLY A 795 -13.22 9.09 6.01
CA GLY A 795 -12.75 10.48 6.03
C GLY A 795 -12.46 11.18 4.69
N GLY A 796 -12.67 10.54 3.54
CA GLY A 796 -12.54 11.16 2.23
C GLY A 796 -13.65 12.16 1.89
N LEU A 797 -13.42 13.01 0.89
CA LEU A 797 -14.51 13.69 0.19
C LEU A 797 -15.07 12.73 -0.86
N ALA A 798 -16.23 12.14 -0.60
CA ALA A 798 -16.97 11.27 -1.52
C ALA A 798 -17.51 12.05 -2.73
N VAL A 799 -16.61 12.41 -3.65
CA VAL A 799 -16.87 13.26 -4.81
C VAL A 799 -16.58 12.46 -6.08
N PRO A 800 -17.61 11.94 -6.76
CA PRO A 800 -17.39 11.21 -8.00
C PRO A 800 -16.86 12.16 -9.08
N HIS A 801 -15.81 11.73 -9.75
CA HIS A 801 -15.05 12.51 -10.71
C HIS A 801 -14.93 11.81 -12.07
N THR A 802 -14.37 12.53 -13.03
CA THR A 802 -14.12 12.06 -14.39
C THR A 802 -12.76 12.55 -14.84
N GLU A 803 -11.90 11.62 -15.23
CA GLU A 803 -10.58 11.89 -15.79
C GLU A 803 -10.60 11.66 -17.30
N VAL A 804 -9.94 12.53 -18.06
CA VAL A 804 -9.79 12.38 -19.50
C VAL A 804 -8.31 12.32 -19.83
N TRP A 805 -7.94 11.26 -20.54
CA TRP A 805 -6.59 10.92 -20.95
C TRP A 805 -6.54 10.92 -22.48
N GLN A 806 -5.55 11.62 -23.05
CA GLN A 806 -5.41 11.83 -24.50
C GLN A 806 -3.95 11.68 -24.91
N SER A 807 -3.69 10.97 -26.02
CA SER A 807 -2.46 11.19 -26.78
C SER A 807 -2.53 12.58 -27.41
N VAL A 808 -1.51 13.41 -27.21
CA VAL A 808 -1.43 14.74 -27.81
C VAL A 808 -0.18 14.84 -28.69
N ALA A 809 -0.39 15.19 -29.95
CA ALA A 809 0.66 15.32 -30.97
C ALA A 809 1.53 14.06 -31.22
N GLY A 810 1.03 12.86 -30.89
CA GLY A 810 1.73 11.59 -31.09
C GLY A 810 2.72 11.23 -29.97
N GLY A 811 2.50 11.73 -28.75
CA GLY A 811 3.10 11.20 -27.52
C GLY A 811 2.09 10.39 -26.70
N SER A 812 2.54 9.80 -25.60
CA SER A 812 1.74 8.94 -24.71
C SER A 812 0.44 9.59 -24.23
N PHE A 813 -0.58 8.75 -24.00
CA PHE A 813 -1.82 9.09 -23.34
C PHE A 813 -1.53 9.67 -21.95
N GLN A 814 -1.85 10.95 -21.76
CA GLN A 814 -1.65 11.66 -20.50
C GLN A 814 -2.94 12.31 -20.01
N ARG A 815 -3.07 12.48 -18.69
CA ARG A 815 -4.24 13.11 -18.08
C ARG A 815 -4.33 14.60 -18.40
N VAL A 816 -5.07 14.92 -19.45
CA VAL A 816 -5.34 16.31 -19.86
C VAL A 816 -6.43 16.99 -19.03
N ARG A 817 -7.26 16.22 -18.29
CA ARG A 817 -8.41 16.77 -17.57
C ARG A 817 -8.82 15.94 -16.36
N TRP A 818 -9.23 16.61 -15.29
CA TRP A 818 -9.94 16.04 -14.13
C TRP A 818 -11.13 16.94 -13.82
N THR A 819 -12.33 16.38 -13.67
CA THR A 819 -13.59 17.14 -13.47
C THR A 819 -14.55 16.44 -12.52
N TYR A 820 -15.47 17.20 -11.93
CA TYR A 820 -16.47 16.72 -10.98
C TYR A 820 -17.74 17.60 -11.05
N ASP A 821 -18.90 17.11 -10.61
CA ASP A 821 -20.13 17.90 -10.63
C ASP A 821 -20.08 19.04 -9.60
N ARG A 822 -19.73 20.23 -10.09
CA ARG A 822 -19.66 21.48 -9.34
C ARG A 822 -21.02 21.98 -8.80
N THR A 823 -22.13 21.29 -9.08
CA THR A 823 -23.50 21.68 -8.69
C THR A 823 -24.09 20.88 -7.52
N VAL A 824 -23.39 19.83 -7.06
CA VAL A 824 -23.73 19.06 -5.86
C VAL A 824 -23.41 19.87 -4.59
N GLU A 825 -24.26 19.79 -3.58
CA GLU A 825 -24.08 20.43 -2.27
C GLU A 825 -22.94 19.75 -1.49
N GLY A 826 -21.88 20.48 -1.16
CA GLY A 826 -20.61 19.97 -0.63
C GLY A 826 -19.42 20.15 -1.60
N ASN A 827 -19.69 20.26 -2.91
CA ASN A 827 -18.66 20.36 -3.95
C ASN A 827 -18.12 21.80 -4.15
N GLU A 828 -18.54 22.75 -3.32
CA GLU A 828 -18.01 24.12 -3.23
C GLU A 828 -16.65 24.25 -2.51
N CYS A 829 -16.02 23.15 -2.06
CA CYS A 829 -14.71 23.24 -1.43
C CYS A 829 -13.61 23.77 -2.38
N LEU A 830 -12.76 24.64 -1.86
CA LEU A 830 -11.53 25.13 -2.48
C LEU A 830 -10.53 24.01 -2.82
N GLY A 831 -10.36 22.99 -1.97
CA GLY A 831 -9.41 21.89 -2.20
C GLY A 831 -9.66 21.16 -3.53
N LEU A 832 -10.93 20.85 -3.83
CA LEU A 832 -11.34 20.23 -5.09
C LEU A 832 -11.06 21.12 -6.32
N ARG A 833 -11.12 22.46 -6.18
CA ARG A 833 -10.69 23.40 -7.23
C ARG A 833 -9.19 23.38 -7.48
N LEU A 834 -8.39 23.04 -6.45
CA LEU A 834 -6.94 22.94 -6.59
C LEU A 834 -6.51 21.61 -7.19
N VAL A 835 -7.23 20.51 -6.98
CA VAL A 835 -7.04 19.25 -7.73
C VAL A 835 -7.26 19.49 -9.23
N GLU A 836 -8.41 20.08 -9.58
CA GLU A 836 -8.78 20.47 -10.94
C GLU A 836 -7.74 21.40 -11.60
N ALA A 837 -7.16 22.33 -10.82
CA ALA A 837 -6.12 23.25 -11.30
C ALA A 837 -4.71 22.63 -11.40
N ASP A 838 -4.33 21.71 -10.51
CA ASP A 838 -3.00 21.06 -10.52
C ASP A 838 -2.91 20.00 -11.61
N VAL A 839 -3.99 19.27 -11.93
CA VAL A 839 -4.05 18.42 -13.14
C VAL A 839 -3.90 19.26 -14.42
N ALA A 840 -4.57 20.42 -14.50
CA ALA A 840 -4.38 21.34 -15.62
C ALA A 840 -2.96 21.96 -15.68
N LEU A 841 -2.21 21.97 -14.57
CA LEU A 841 -0.81 22.39 -14.51
C LEU A 841 0.13 21.25 -14.92
N GLN A 842 -0.18 20.01 -14.55
CA GLN A 842 0.54 18.79 -14.97
C GLN A 842 0.45 18.63 -16.49
N ALA A 843 -0.73 18.84 -17.08
CA ALA A 843 -0.95 18.81 -18.53
C ALA A 843 -0.41 20.06 -19.30
N ALA A 844 0.20 21.03 -18.62
CA ALA A 844 0.69 22.25 -19.27
C ALA A 844 1.80 22.08 -20.34
N PRO A 845 2.60 20.98 -20.40
CA PRO A 845 3.50 20.73 -21.53
C PRO A 845 2.78 20.61 -22.88
N VAL A 846 1.56 20.05 -22.89
CA VAL A 846 0.77 19.84 -24.12
C VAL A 846 -0.40 20.83 -24.27
N LEU A 847 -1.01 21.28 -23.16
CA LEU A 847 -2.12 22.25 -23.16
C LEU A 847 -1.67 23.72 -23.10
N GLY A 848 -0.42 23.96 -22.70
CA GLY A 848 0.04 25.28 -22.24
C GLY A 848 -0.48 25.64 -20.85
N TYR A 849 0.01 26.75 -20.29
CA TYR A 849 -0.28 27.14 -18.90
C TYR A 849 -1.60 27.92 -18.73
N GLU A 850 -2.26 28.36 -19.80
CA GLU A 850 -3.48 29.20 -19.70
C GLU A 850 -4.64 28.54 -18.94
N PRO A 851 -4.97 27.24 -19.13
CA PRO A 851 -6.03 26.56 -18.37
C PRO A 851 -5.74 26.52 -16.86
N ALA A 852 -4.50 26.20 -16.46
CA ALA A 852 -4.07 26.22 -15.07
C ALA A 852 -4.16 27.64 -14.46
N ILE A 853 -3.74 28.66 -15.20
CA ILE A 853 -3.84 30.08 -14.78
C ILE A 853 -5.30 30.48 -14.55
N GLU A 854 -6.24 30.07 -15.42
CA GLU A 854 -7.67 30.34 -15.23
C GLU A 854 -8.22 29.63 -13.99
N LEU A 855 -7.90 28.34 -13.79
CA LEU A 855 -8.41 27.55 -12.67
C LEU A 855 -7.86 28.01 -11.32
N TYR A 856 -6.54 28.26 -11.19
CA TYR A 856 -6.00 28.87 -9.97
C TYR A 856 -6.53 30.30 -9.75
N SER A 857 -6.78 31.08 -10.80
CA SER A 857 -7.43 32.40 -10.66
C SER A 857 -8.88 32.28 -10.15
N ALA A 858 -9.62 31.27 -10.60
CA ALA A 858 -10.98 30.99 -10.15
C ALA A 858 -11.05 30.48 -8.70
N SER A 859 -9.95 29.90 -8.18
CA SER A 859 -9.84 29.42 -6.79
C SER A 859 -9.95 30.55 -5.73
N PHE A 860 -9.92 31.82 -6.14
CA PHE A 860 -10.13 32.98 -5.26
C PHE A 860 -11.58 33.48 -5.22
N ASP A 861 -12.56 32.74 -5.76
CA ASP A 861 -13.99 33.07 -5.60
C ASP A 861 -14.41 32.99 -4.11
N PRO A 862 -14.93 34.09 -3.51
CA PRO A 862 -15.38 34.11 -2.11
C PRO A 862 -16.62 33.25 -1.81
N ALA A 863 -17.16 32.52 -2.80
CA ALA A 863 -18.16 31.47 -2.58
C ALA A 863 -17.56 30.12 -2.15
N LEU A 864 -16.25 29.89 -2.34
CA LEU A 864 -15.59 28.62 -2.02
C LEU A 864 -15.34 28.46 -0.51
N THR A 865 -15.41 27.21 -0.03
CA THR A 865 -15.30 26.85 1.40
C THR A 865 -14.07 25.99 1.70
N ALA A 866 -13.80 25.77 2.99
CA ALA A 866 -12.91 24.71 3.45
C ALA A 866 -13.56 23.33 3.28
N CYS A 867 -12.75 22.29 3.10
CA CYS A 867 -13.19 20.89 3.02
C CYS A 867 -13.40 20.30 4.42
N SER A 868 -12.71 20.84 5.44
CA SER A 868 -12.85 20.47 6.86
C SER A 868 -12.47 19.02 7.21
N ILE A 869 -11.49 18.45 6.48
CA ILE A 869 -11.13 17.02 6.58
C ILE A 869 -10.19 16.72 7.76
N PHE A 870 -9.20 17.59 8.03
CA PHE A 870 -8.05 17.27 8.89
C PHE A 870 -7.96 18.08 10.20
N GLY A 871 -9.10 18.42 10.80
CA GLY A 871 -9.16 19.03 12.15
C GLY A 871 -8.63 20.46 12.29
N LEU A 872 -8.22 21.10 11.18
CA LEU A 872 -7.97 22.54 11.09
C LEU A 872 -9.29 23.32 11.29
N THR A 873 -9.21 24.59 11.67
CA THR A 873 -10.38 25.47 11.51
C THR A 873 -10.58 25.82 10.03
N PRO A 874 -11.83 26.04 9.56
CA PRO A 874 -12.10 26.44 8.18
C PRO A 874 -11.32 27.70 7.74
N GLU A 875 -11.08 28.64 8.66
CA GLU A 875 -10.28 29.83 8.41
C GLU A 875 -8.78 29.55 8.24
N GLU A 876 -8.22 28.57 8.97
CA GLU A 876 -6.82 28.14 8.82
C GLU A 876 -6.63 27.34 7.52
N GLU A 877 -7.56 26.44 7.21
CA GLU A 877 -7.54 25.62 5.99
C GLU A 877 -7.66 26.48 4.72
N LEU A 878 -8.64 27.40 4.67
CA LEU A 878 -8.79 28.34 3.55
C LEU A 878 -7.53 29.21 3.37
N MET A 879 -6.88 29.62 4.45
CA MET A 879 -5.63 30.40 4.35
C MET A 879 -4.50 29.57 3.73
N LEU A 880 -4.33 28.31 4.13
CA LEU A 880 -3.29 27.43 3.57
C LEU A 880 -3.56 27.13 2.09
N LEU A 881 -4.79 26.75 1.73
CA LEU A 881 -5.18 26.45 0.35
C LEU A 881 -5.05 27.69 -0.56
N GLN A 882 -5.45 28.88 -0.11
CA GLN A 882 -5.25 30.13 -0.86
C GLN A 882 -3.75 30.50 -0.99
N GLY A 883 -2.92 30.09 -0.02
CA GLY A 883 -1.46 30.24 -0.09
C GLY A 883 -0.85 29.36 -1.18
N LEU A 884 -1.23 28.07 -1.20
CA LEU A 884 -0.84 27.10 -2.23
C LEU A 884 -1.29 27.55 -3.62
N ALA A 885 -2.56 27.93 -3.76
CA ALA A 885 -3.13 28.44 -5.01
C ALA A 885 -2.37 29.67 -5.54
N SER A 886 -2.04 30.60 -4.63
CA SER A 886 -1.24 31.79 -4.99
C SER A 886 0.16 31.40 -5.47
N PHE A 887 0.81 30.45 -4.79
CA PHE A 887 2.15 29.97 -5.17
C PHE A 887 2.13 29.31 -6.55
N ARG A 888 1.18 28.38 -6.81
CA ARG A 888 1.03 27.71 -8.11
C ARG A 888 0.68 28.68 -9.24
N LEU A 889 -0.22 29.64 -9.01
CA LEU A 889 -0.55 30.69 -9.99
C LEU A 889 0.71 31.50 -10.38
N ILE A 890 1.52 31.89 -9.40
CA ILE A 890 2.78 32.63 -9.63
C ILE A 890 3.79 31.79 -10.44
N GLN A 891 3.82 30.46 -10.26
CA GLN A 891 4.63 29.56 -11.08
C GLN A 891 4.09 29.51 -12.52
N ALA A 892 2.80 29.22 -12.69
CA ALA A 892 2.16 29.08 -14.02
C ALA A 892 2.25 30.37 -14.84
N GLU A 893 1.96 31.54 -14.26
CA GLU A 893 2.09 32.85 -14.93
C GLU A 893 3.54 33.12 -15.38
N ALA A 894 4.53 32.79 -14.55
CA ALA A 894 5.94 32.97 -14.86
C ALA A 894 6.42 32.03 -15.97
N LEU A 895 5.97 30.77 -15.97
CA LEU A 895 6.27 29.77 -16.99
C LEU A 895 5.59 30.10 -18.33
N ASN A 896 4.39 30.69 -18.30
CA ASN A 896 3.73 31.29 -19.46
C ASN A 896 4.39 32.61 -19.94
N GLY A 897 5.43 33.08 -19.24
CA GLY A 897 6.22 34.26 -19.58
C GLY A 897 5.71 35.60 -19.03
N ASP A 898 4.56 35.64 -18.34
CA ASP A 898 4.07 36.86 -17.68
C ASP A 898 4.65 37.02 -16.27
N LEU A 899 5.94 37.37 -16.26
CA LEU A 899 6.66 37.73 -15.03
C LEU A 899 6.11 38.98 -14.34
N ASP A 900 5.26 39.80 -14.95
CA ASP A 900 4.68 40.98 -14.31
C ASP A 900 3.34 40.66 -13.61
N ALA A 901 2.54 39.73 -14.16
CA ALA A 901 1.42 39.10 -13.45
C ALA A 901 1.91 38.30 -12.24
N ALA A 902 2.91 37.44 -12.41
CA ALA A 902 3.52 36.66 -11.33
C ALA A 902 4.04 37.56 -10.17
N ARG A 903 4.64 38.72 -10.50
CA ARG A 903 5.04 39.74 -9.50
C ARG A 903 3.85 40.43 -8.83
N ALA A 904 2.76 40.66 -9.55
CA ALA A 904 1.56 41.28 -9.00
C ALA A 904 0.83 40.34 -8.03
N ASN A 905 0.75 39.05 -8.35
CA ASN A 905 0.18 38.02 -7.48
C ASN A 905 1.09 37.71 -6.28
N LEU A 906 2.42 37.67 -6.44
CA LEU A 906 3.35 37.66 -5.31
C LEU A 906 3.11 38.86 -4.38
N ALA A 907 2.99 40.07 -4.94
CA ALA A 907 2.69 41.27 -4.17
C ALA A 907 1.26 41.28 -3.58
N ALA A 908 0.33 40.40 -3.99
CA ALA A 908 -0.95 40.18 -3.33
C ALA A 908 -0.80 39.19 -2.16
N LEU A 909 -0.16 38.04 -2.41
CA LEU A 909 0.16 37.02 -1.41
C LEU A 909 0.96 37.62 -0.23
N THR A 910 2.04 38.35 -0.48
CA THR A 910 2.82 39.05 0.58
C THR A 910 2.00 40.07 1.38
N ARG A 911 0.87 40.58 0.86
CA ARG A 911 -0.03 41.49 1.61
C ARG A 911 -1.08 40.75 2.42
N GLY A 912 -1.49 39.55 2.00
CA GLY A 912 -2.44 38.70 2.73
C GLY A 912 -1.76 37.87 3.81
N GLN A 913 -0.61 37.27 3.49
CA GLN A 913 0.09 36.28 4.31
C GLN A 913 1.61 36.58 4.42
N PRO A 914 2.03 37.76 4.93
CA PRO A 914 3.43 38.21 4.88
C PRO A 914 4.45 37.27 5.53
N GLU A 915 4.03 36.36 6.39
CA GLU A 915 4.88 35.46 7.17
C GLU A 915 4.61 33.96 6.87
N SER A 916 3.86 33.61 5.81
CA SER A 916 3.62 32.20 5.44
C SER A 916 4.74 31.61 4.56
N ASP A 917 4.92 30.29 4.66
CA ASP A 917 5.91 29.57 3.85
C ASP A 917 5.62 29.66 2.34
N PHE A 918 4.35 29.76 1.93
CA PHE A 918 3.98 30.04 0.54
C PHE A 918 4.47 31.43 0.06
N THR A 919 4.40 32.47 0.90
CA THR A 919 5.00 33.78 0.58
C THR A 919 6.51 33.69 0.45
N ASN A 920 7.16 32.91 1.31
CA ASN A 920 8.61 32.69 1.30
C ASN A 920 9.05 31.91 0.04
N ALA A 921 8.38 30.80 -0.26
CA ALA A 921 8.61 29.98 -1.44
C ALA A 921 8.35 30.74 -2.74
N ALA A 922 7.19 31.41 -2.87
CA ALA A 922 6.89 32.23 -4.05
C ALA A 922 7.92 33.34 -4.27
N THR A 923 8.43 33.97 -3.20
CA THR A 923 9.50 34.96 -3.29
C THR A 923 10.82 34.34 -3.79
N GLN A 924 11.24 33.21 -3.23
CA GLN A 924 12.52 32.58 -3.57
C GLN A 924 12.50 31.91 -4.96
N TRP A 925 11.42 31.21 -5.30
CA TRP A 925 11.22 30.57 -6.61
C TRP A 925 11.20 31.62 -7.72
N LEU A 926 10.34 32.66 -7.62
CA LEU A 926 10.21 33.67 -8.67
C LEU A 926 11.51 34.49 -8.83
N THR A 927 12.27 34.69 -7.76
CA THR A 927 13.60 35.32 -7.85
C THR A 927 14.57 34.42 -8.62
N ALA A 928 14.66 33.14 -8.28
CA ALA A 928 15.57 32.19 -8.92
C ALA A 928 15.25 31.94 -10.40
N TYR A 929 13.96 31.84 -10.72
CA TYR A 929 13.47 31.70 -12.08
C TYR A 929 13.75 32.98 -12.90
N ALA A 930 13.48 34.17 -12.35
CA ALA A 930 13.78 35.44 -13.03
C ALA A 930 15.29 35.75 -13.17
N GLU A 931 16.17 35.07 -12.42
CA GLU A 931 17.63 35.16 -12.61
C GLU A 931 18.12 34.40 -13.85
N ASN A 932 17.59 33.19 -14.10
CA ASN A 932 18.21 32.21 -15.03
C ASN A 932 17.26 31.54 -16.04
N GLY A 933 15.94 31.69 -15.90
CA GLY A 933 14.92 31.02 -16.73
C GLY A 933 14.75 29.52 -16.48
N ASN A 934 15.49 28.93 -15.52
CA ASN A 934 15.44 27.51 -15.19
C ASN A 934 14.45 27.26 -14.04
N ALA A 935 13.43 26.45 -14.29
CA ALA A 935 12.38 26.11 -13.32
C ALA A 935 12.83 25.07 -12.27
N GLN A 936 13.50 24.00 -12.70
CA GLN A 936 14.04 22.94 -11.85
C GLN A 936 14.95 23.50 -10.74
N ALA A 937 15.90 24.37 -11.11
CA ALA A 937 16.80 25.05 -10.19
C ALA A 937 16.09 26.08 -9.27
N ALA A 938 14.90 26.56 -9.64
CA ALA A 938 14.05 27.36 -8.79
C ALA A 938 13.25 26.49 -7.79
N CYS A 939 12.76 25.33 -8.22
CA CYS A 939 12.12 24.31 -7.37
C CYS A 939 13.08 23.77 -6.31
N GLN A 940 14.29 23.35 -6.69
CA GLN A 940 15.33 22.86 -5.78
C GLN A 940 15.69 23.87 -4.67
N ARG A 941 15.64 25.19 -4.94
CA ARG A 941 15.86 26.22 -3.92
C ARG A 941 14.73 26.31 -2.89
N VAL A 942 13.48 26.00 -3.26
CA VAL A 942 12.31 26.11 -2.35
C VAL A 942 11.91 24.79 -1.70
N LEU A 943 12.30 23.64 -2.26
CA LEU A 943 12.07 22.31 -1.68
C LEU A 943 12.45 22.28 -0.19
N LYS A 944 13.61 22.85 0.14
CA LYS A 944 14.10 22.97 1.52
C LYS A 944 13.18 23.74 2.47
N ILE A 945 12.40 24.72 1.99
CA ILE A 945 11.45 25.48 2.83
C ILE A 945 10.35 24.56 3.35
N PHE A 946 9.93 23.59 2.54
CA PHE A 946 8.90 22.62 2.95
C PHE A 946 9.52 21.47 3.77
N VAL A 947 10.71 20.98 3.39
CA VAL A 947 11.43 19.91 4.12
C VAL A 947 11.92 20.35 5.52
N ASP A 948 12.28 21.62 5.73
CA ASP A 948 12.67 22.14 7.06
C ASP A 948 11.45 22.48 7.96
N ASN A 949 10.20 22.46 7.43
CA ASN A 949 8.98 22.88 8.14
C ASN A 949 7.91 21.77 8.32
N ALA A 950 8.10 20.58 7.72
CA ALA A 950 7.31 19.39 7.98
C ALA A 950 7.60 18.80 9.37
#